data_AF-A0A5S3RQD9-F1
#
_entry.id   AF-A0A5S3RQD9-F1
#
_cell.length_a   1.000
_cell.length_b   1.000
_cell.length_c   1.000
_cell.angle_alpha   90.00
_cell.angle_beta   90.00
_cell.angle_gamma   90.00
#
_symmetry.space_group_name_H-M   'P 1'
#
loop_
_entity.id
_entity.type
_entity.pdbx_description
1 polymer ?
#
loop_
_entity_poly.entity_id
_entity_poly.type
_entity_poly.pdbx_seq_one_letter_code
_entity_poly.pdbx_strand_id
1 'polypeptide(L)'
;MSSDSKETIKMPHFLIYAKALFIGFLISESFFCGFYISSNFSLKISINLHIIIERLKGYAELPSLKTDLTSSLITYILPIGLFIFYIVPYLKRRKCFDTLKLILKRKNFRLLAIFTLGVILNYFLLPQLELLHIPLSTAPPFTAPTILIFFLITITSNPKPNSLPSKDTGNNLFVSDQPIVNKNLDLLNLDQQVKNFSEHILNAKESSELVFGVDGSWGVGKTSLINLLQENLEQHKNLVVCRFEPLRYSSNTNITNMLITEITAAIQKKYFTPELKSAASRYSRLIKGNASISFFGLKLSFSPTNDTIEDLLADIDDALGQLDLRIVIIIDDLDRLDPKSINNVLYATKQSFKLSRATYVLCYDTENIIGEHDDKSKAREFLEKFVSVKLNILIDTKDLTQFLRNNWQSDERLELFSAEIMEKVSSVLEELASLLEGKNAYAYLPLLGNFRKVKRFINSILVMQLHSSDLSKTDFNKQDLIHLVLIHLNYPGLFRQIYQEETSSLEGSFSLRKRDSKWKNSDNFSHILENQESNACFLLRQLFDVKVLKFEDPRSFRLSDEEYFSRACFNKGEVKNLEKLLKLIARCIKPKPTETYTLYKSSVDKIINGEMYSELLKDNQDMRTQESRDKLLNLLVSHSYKLDKASVDNIIDTLITQIQESPILFYTKESSRKNYILSLISILNKCGWGHSAEDRHKNNGLHRKEIAWRIFGSNLYHGTGILEKFISNPKGICGWQDLMLFRLYCCADRGGQFYNLSDALILEQDESAETAGLVSKLTIQQMRKISQEIFALFSNNYISKGVNFFNEIENTKEELPTNSNSYEEETLYSGELSASERIASSKMSIANFVIYHLSYKKGPDGSGIGCGFYDVKGTEDNNGIANLMNDYLFDVCFNPDKAEENALYFIDYCLSHLTSGFFSNLDTDDFVPTKEDIIKPLSEKKFREFWKKHKGTVIKIAENNKTRKVYTPNYIANYEDDLKAVLTTLDEILEEDNASDSGD
;
A
#
# COMPACT_ATOMS: atom_id res chain seq x y z
N MET A 1 31.50 -4.83 -92.64
CA MET A 1 32.51 -5.37 -91.70
C MET A 1 32.00 -5.15 -90.29
N SER A 2 31.40 -6.20 -89.71
CA SER A 2 30.90 -6.25 -88.34
C SER A 2 32.04 -6.69 -87.43
N SER A 3 32.47 -5.83 -86.50
CA SER A 3 33.39 -6.19 -85.44
C SER A 3 32.63 -6.89 -84.32
N ASP A 4 33.00 -8.15 -84.07
CA ASP A 4 32.63 -8.96 -82.92
C ASP A 4 32.80 -8.20 -81.60
N SER A 5 31.70 -8.01 -80.87
CA SER A 5 31.73 -7.73 -79.44
C SER A 5 31.51 -9.04 -78.69
N LYS A 6 32.61 -9.63 -78.18
CA LYS A 6 32.58 -10.75 -77.23
C LYS A 6 31.65 -10.38 -76.06
N GLU A 7 30.54 -11.11 -75.91
CA GLU A 7 29.72 -11.11 -74.70
C GLU A 7 30.60 -11.50 -73.51
N THR A 8 31.02 -10.50 -72.74
CA THR A 8 31.65 -10.71 -71.44
C THR A 8 30.57 -11.08 -70.44
N ILE A 9 30.60 -12.33 -69.97
CA ILE A 9 29.69 -12.84 -68.96
C ILE A 9 29.83 -11.98 -67.69
N LYS A 10 28.82 -11.16 -67.39
CA LYS A 10 28.78 -10.32 -66.18
C LYS A 10 28.86 -11.22 -64.92
N MET A 11 29.78 -10.91 -64.00
CA MET A 11 30.02 -11.63 -62.72
C MET A 11 28.78 -12.12 -61.94
N PRO A 12 27.61 -11.44 -61.88
CA PRO A 12 26.42 -11.98 -61.19
C PRO A 12 25.83 -13.23 -61.85
N HIS A 13 26.00 -13.43 -63.16
CA HIS A 13 25.58 -14.67 -63.83
C HIS A 13 26.46 -15.85 -63.44
N PHE A 14 27.76 -15.64 -63.22
CA PHE A 14 28.69 -16.70 -62.79
C PHE A 14 28.27 -17.31 -61.46
N LEU A 15 27.89 -16.49 -60.46
CA LEU A 15 27.49 -17.00 -59.15
C LEU A 15 26.17 -17.80 -59.21
N ILE A 16 25.25 -17.42 -60.10
CA ILE A 16 23.99 -18.13 -60.32
C ILE A 16 24.25 -19.49 -60.99
N TYR A 17 25.11 -19.51 -62.01
CA TYR A 17 25.50 -20.75 -62.70
C TYR A 17 26.35 -21.66 -61.80
N ALA A 18 27.29 -21.11 -61.03
CA ALA A 18 28.07 -21.85 -60.05
C ALA A 18 27.16 -22.45 -58.95
N LYS A 19 26.14 -21.71 -58.51
CA LYS A 19 25.17 -22.22 -57.52
C LYS A 19 24.29 -23.32 -58.09
N ALA A 20 23.81 -23.19 -59.33
CA ALA A 20 23.02 -24.25 -59.98
C ALA A 20 23.84 -25.53 -60.21
N LEU A 21 25.10 -25.38 -60.63
CA LEU A 21 26.06 -26.47 -60.79
C LEU A 21 26.36 -27.16 -59.46
N PHE A 22 26.60 -26.39 -58.40
CA PHE A 22 26.86 -26.90 -57.05
C PHE A 22 25.64 -27.62 -56.46
N ILE A 23 24.41 -27.13 -56.72
CA ILE A 23 23.18 -27.81 -56.28
C ILE A 23 23.00 -29.15 -57.01
N GLY A 24 23.26 -29.20 -58.32
CA GLY A 24 23.21 -30.45 -59.09
C GLY A 24 24.21 -31.48 -58.57
N PHE A 25 25.44 -31.04 -58.29
CA PHE A 25 26.50 -31.87 -57.70
C PHE A 25 26.09 -32.42 -56.32
N LEU A 26 25.61 -31.57 -55.41
CA LEU A 26 25.20 -31.97 -54.05
C LEU A 26 24.06 -32.99 -54.03
N ILE A 27 23.07 -32.82 -54.90
CA ILE A 27 21.93 -33.76 -54.97
C ILE A 27 22.42 -35.13 -55.45
N SER A 28 23.29 -35.16 -56.46
CA SER A 28 23.91 -36.40 -56.96
C SER A 28 24.72 -37.10 -55.87
N GLU A 29 25.60 -36.36 -55.17
CA GLU A 29 26.44 -36.92 -54.11
C GLU A 29 25.61 -37.49 -52.95
N SER A 30 24.53 -36.79 -52.58
CA SER A 30 23.63 -37.25 -51.53
C SER A 30 22.93 -38.56 -51.90
N PHE A 31 22.60 -38.75 -53.18
CA PHE A 31 22.01 -39.98 -53.69
C PHE A 31 23.04 -41.13 -53.65
N PHE A 32 24.29 -40.88 -54.04
CA PHE A 32 25.38 -41.86 -53.94
C PHE A 32 25.68 -42.27 -52.49
N CYS A 33 25.79 -41.32 -51.56
CA CYS A 33 25.99 -41.62 -50.14
C CYS A 33 24.83 -42.47 -49.57
N GLY A 34 23.58 -42.13 -49.90
CA GLY A 34 22.41 -42.90 -49.48
C GLY A 34 22.40 -44.33 -50.05
N PHE A 35 22.81 -44.49 -51.32
CA PHE A 35 22.96 -45.78 -51.96
C PHE A 35 24.03 -46.66 -51.28
N TYR A 36 25.21 -46.12 -50.98
CA TYR A 36 26.29 -46.84 -50.31
C TYR A 36 25.95 -47.25 -48.86
N ILE A 37 25.27 -46.38 -48.10
CA ILE A 37 24.81 -46.72 -46.74
C ILE A 37 23.78 -47.86 -46.82
N SER A 38 22.84 -47.77 -47.75
CA SER A 38 21.73 -48.73 -47.84
C SER A 38 22.13 -50.08 -48.44
N SER A 39 23.06 -50.10 -49.41
CA SER A 39 23.55 -51.35 -49.99
C SER A 39 24.19 -52.24 -48.92
N ASN A 40 24.99 -51.64 -48.04
CA ASN A 40 25.61 -52.31 -46.90
C ASN A 40 24.59 -52.80 -45.84
N PHE A 41 23.54 -52.00 -45.58
CA PHE A 41 22.46 -52.36 -44.65
C PHE A 41 21.57 -53.50 -45.19
N SER A 42 21.29 -53.50 -46.49
CA SER A 42 20.43 -54.50 -47.16
C SER A 42 21.03 -55.90 -47.16
N LEU A 43 22.35 -56.02 -47.36
CA LEU A 43 23.07 -57.30 -47.35
C LEU A 43 22.93 -58.00 -45.99
N LYS A 44 23.04 -57.27 -44.88
CA LYS A 44 22.91 -57.86 -43.53
C LYS A 44 21.47 -58.12 -43.09
N ILE A 45 20.50 -57.30 -43.52
CA ILE A 45 19.08 -57.60 -43.32
C ILE A 45 18.72 -58.89 -44.04
N SER A 46 19.20 -59.12 -45.26
CA SER A 46 18.94 -60.34 -46.01
C SER A 46 19.50 -61.59 -45.30
N ILE A 47 20.71 -61.50 -44.73
CA ILE A 47 21.35 -62.57 -43.95
C ILE A 47 20.57 -62.84 -42.65
N ASN A 48 20.20 -61.80 -41.90
CA ASN A 48 19.45 -61.96 -40.65
C ASN A 48 18.01 -62.45 -40.91
N LEU A 49 17.33 -62.00 -41.98
CA LEU A 49 16.03 -62.52 -42.37
C LEU A 49 16.12 -64.01 -42.75
N HIS A 50 17.19 -64.42 -43.44
CA HIS A 50 17.38 -65.82 -43.81
C HIS A 50 17.57 -66.71 -42.56
N ILE A 51 18.35 -66.26 -41.58
CA ILE A 51 18.53 -66.95 -40.29
C ILE A 51 17.23 -67.00 -39.48
N ILE A 52 16.44 -65.93 -39.49
CA ILE A 52 15.14 -65.87 -38.80
C ILE A 52 14.12 -66.79 -39.49
N ILE A 53 14.08 -66.82 -40.82
CA ILE A 53 13.21 -67.69 -41.61
C ILE A 53 13.61 -69.17 -41.43
N GLU A 54 14.91 -69.49 -41.38
CA GLU A 54 15.38 -70.84 -41.04
C GLU A 54 15.00 -71.26 -39.61
N ARG A 55 15.13 -70.37 -38.63
CA ARG A 55 14.68 -70.66 -37.25
C ARG A 55 13.17 -70.85 -37.16
N LEU A 56 12.39 -70.12 -37.96
CA LEU A 56 10.92 -70.23 -37.99
C LEU A 56 10.43 -71.48 -38.74
N LYS A 57 11.19 -71.98 -39.73
CA LYS A 57 10.90 -73.26 -40.41
C LYS A 57 10.90 -74.47 -39.46
N GLY A 58 11.56 -74.38 -38.30
CA GLY A 58 11.49 -75.40 -37.24
C GLY A 58 10.16 -75.45 -36.50
N TYR A 59 9.28 -74.45 -36.66
CA TYR A 59 8.04 -74.31 -35.88
C TYR A 59 6.75 -74.31 -36.72
N ALA A 60 6.79 -74.19 -38.05
CA ALA A 60 5.62 -74.32 -38.94
C ALA A 60 6.00 -74.55 -40.42
N GLU A 61 5.26 -75.39 -41.14
CA GLU A 61 5.36 -75.54 -42.61
C GLU A 61 4.81 -74.28 -43.30
N LEU A 62 5.71 -73.38 -43.70
CA LEU A 62 5.40 -72.20 -44.53
C LEU A 62 5.79 -72.44 -45.99
N PRO A 63 4.99 -71.97 -46.98
CA PRO A 63 5.30 -72.13 -48.40
C PRO A 63 6.64 -71.45 -48.76
N SER A 64 7.39 -72.04 -49.69
CA SER A 64 8.67 -71.53 -50.18
C SER A 64 8.51 -70.20 -50.93
N LEU A 65 8.47 -69.08 -50.21
CA LEU A 65 8.68 -67.77 -50.80
C LEU A 65 10.12 -67.72 -51.35
N LYS A 66 10.28 -67.40 -52.64
CA LYS A 66 11.57 -67.07 -53.26
C LYS A 66 12.18 -65.88 -52.51
N THR A 67 13.17 -66.13 -51.67
CA THR A 67 13.88 -65.15 -50.83
C THR A 67 14.63 -64.07 -51.64
N ASP A 68 14.87 -64.30 -52.92
CA ASP A 68 15.64 -63.39 -53.80
C ASP A 68 14.85 -62.16 -54.26
N LEU A 69 13.51 -62.23 -54.32
CA LEU A 69 12.71 -61.07 -54.75
C LEU A 69 12.56 -60.03 -53.62
N THR A 70 12.50 -60.49 -52.37
CA THR A 70 12.35 -59.61 -51.19
C THR A 70 13.65 -58.89 -50.83
N SER A 71 14.81 -59.50 -51.07
CA SER A 71 16.11 -58.83 -50.83
C SER A 71 16.36 -57.70 -51.82
N SER A 72 16.08 -57.90 -53.11
CA SER A 72 16.26 -56.85 -54.14
C SER A 72 15.33 -55.65 -53.93
N LEU A 73 14.05 -55.86 -53.57
CA LEU A 73 13.10 -54.78 -53.26
C LEU A 73 13.53 -53.94 -52.05
N ILE A 74 14.02 -54.57 -50.98
CA ILE A 74 14.52 -53.86 -49.78
C ILE A 74 15.80 -53.07 -50.11
N THR A 75 16.64 -53.60 -51.01
CA THR A 75 17.90 -52.96 -51.44
C THR A 75 17.68 -51.62 -52.14
N TYR A 76 16.58 -51.46 -52.88
CA TYR A 76 16.29 -50.22 -53.64
C TYR A 76 15.23 -49.32 -53.00
N ILE A 77 14.26 -49.86 -52.25
CA ILE A 77 13.18 -49.04 -51.65
C ILE A 77 13.62 -48.35 -50.36
N LEU A 78 14.42 -48.99 -49.52
CA LEU A 78 14.93 -48.40 -48.28
C LEU A 78 15.83 -47.15 -48.50
N PRO A 79 16.77 -47.12 -49.48
CA PRO A 79 17.54 -45.92 -49.77
C PRO A 79 16.67 -44.80 -50.35
N ILE A 80 15.67 -45.12 -51.18
CA ILE A 80 14.74 -44.12 -51.72
C ILE A 80 13.88 -43.51 -50.60
N GLY A 81 13.40 -44.35 -49.67
CA GLY A 81 12.65 -43.90 -48.50
C GLY A 81 13.47 -43.00 -47.58
N LEU A 82 14.72 -43.39 -47.27
CA LEU A 82 15.65 -42.58 -46.48
C LEU A 82 16.01 -41.28 -47.22
N PHE A 83 16.28 -41.32 -48.53
CA PHE A 83 16.54 -40.14 -49.37
C PHE A 83 15.37 -39.13 -49.29
N ILE A 84 14.13 -39.60 -49.43
CA ILE A 84 12.94 -38.74 -49.33
C ILE A 84 12.78 -38.17 -47.91
N PHE A 85 12.97 -38.98 -46.86
CA PHE A 85 12.79 -38.54 -45.47
C PHE A 85 13.88 -37.57 -44.99
N TYR A 86 15.13 -37.71 -45.46
CA TYR A 86 16.26 -36.90 -45.02
C TYR A 86 16.43 -35.60 -45.83
N ILE A 87 16.30 -35.69 -47.15
CA ILE A 87 16.73 -34.61 -48.06
C ILE A 87 15.60 -33.66 -48.37
N VAL A 88 14.34 -34.13 -48.41
CA VAL A 88 13.20 -33.23 -48.64
C VAL A 88 13.09 -32.17 -47.53
N PRO A 89 13.19 -32.51 -46.23
CA PRO A 89 13.20 -31.50 -45.17
C PRO A 89 14.46 -30.62 -45.19
N TYR A 90 15.64 -31.18 -45.47
CA TYR A 90 16.91 -30.44 -45.56
C TYR A 90 16.90 -29.40 -46.70
N LEU A 91 16.44 -29.80 -47.90
CA LEU A 91 16.30 -28.93 -49.06
C LEU A 91 15.15 -27.92 -48.90
N LYS A 92 14.07 -28.27 -48.19
CA LYS A 92 12.98 -27.36 -47.83
C LYS A 92 13.46 -26.26 -46.87
N ARG A 93 14.30 -26.61 -45.88
CA ARG A 93 14.86 -25.66 -44.90
C ARG A 93 15.84 -24.66 -45.52
N ARG A 94 16.52 -25.02 -46.62
CA ARG A 94 17.41 -24.12 -47.39
C ARG A 94 16.74 -23.41 -48.58
N LYS A 95 15.42 -23.52 -48.75
CA LYS A 95 14.64 -22.94 -49.87
C LYS A 95 15.15 -23.37 -51.27
N CYS A 96 15.83 -24.52 -51.37
CA CYS A 96 16.34 -25.03 -52.64
C CYS A 96 15.20 -25.45 -53.58
N PHE A 97 14.11 -26.01 -53.04
CA PHE A 97 12.92 -26.37 -53.81
C PHE A 97 12.22 -25.15 -54.42
N ASP A 98 12.19 -24.00 -53.73
CA ASP A 98 11.63 -22.77 -54.28
C ASP A 98 12.46 -22.29 -55.49
N THR A 99 13.79 -22.45 -55.41
CA THR A 99 14.72 -22.11 -56.50
C THR A 99 14.54 -23.06 -57.69
N LEU A 100 14.41 -24.37 -57.46
CA LEU A 100 14.18 -25.40 -58.49
C LEU A 100 12.81 -25.25 -59.15
N LYS A 101 11.77 -24.95 -58.36
CA LYS A 101 10.41 -24.65 -58.84
C LYS A 101 10.38 -23.34 -59.63
N LEU A 102 11.19 -22.35 -59.28
CA LEU A 102 11.43 -21.12 -60.06
C LEU A 102 12.13 -21.40 -61.40
N ILE A 103 13.11 -22.29 -61.44
CA ILE A 103 13.83 -22.69 -62.67
C ILE A 103 12.88 -23.39 -63.65
N LEU A 104 12.07 -24.34 -63.16
CA LEU A 104 11.11 -25.10 -63.96
C LEU A 104 9.94 -24.23 -64.44
N LYS A 105 9.43 -23.30 -63.61
CA LYS A 105 8.28 -22.45 -63.96
C LYS A 105 8.61 -21.36 -64.99
N ARG A 106 9.90 -21.01 -65.19
CA ARG A 106 10.34 -19.93 -66.09
C ARG A 106 10.99 -20.39 -67.41
N LYS A 107 10.94 -21.70 -67.76
CA LYS A 107 11.46 -22.29 -69.02
C LYS A 107 12.91 -21.87 -69.38
N ASN A 108 13.79 -21.68 -68.40
CA ASN A 108 15.15 -21.20 -68.65
C ASN A 108 16.13 -22.38 -68.85
N PHE A 109 16.18 -22.92 -70.08
CA PHE A 109 16.92 -24.14 -70.44
C PHE A 109 18.42 -24.10 -70.10
N ARG A 110 19.05 -22.92 -70.08
CA ARG A 110 20.48 -22.77 -69.76
C ARG A 110 20.81 -23.13 -68.30
N LEU A 111 19.93 -22.77 -67.36
CA LEU A 111 20.10 -23.10 -65.94
C LEU A 111 19.85 -24.58 -65.65
N LEU A 112 18.91 -25.19 -66.38
CA LEU A 112 18.67 -26.63 -66.33
C LEU A 112 19.89 -27.40 -66.86
N ALA A 113 20.47 -26.96 -67.98
CA ALA A 113 21.68 -27.55 -68.56
C ALA A 113 22.89 -27.50 -67.61
N ILE A 114 23.04 -26.41 -66.85
CA ILE A 114 24.14 -26.24 -65.88
C ILE A 114 23.90 -27.04 -64.60
N PHE A 115 22.63 -27.18 -64.18
CA PHE A 115 22.27 -28.13 -63.12
C PHE A 115 22.59 -29.57 -63.53
N THR A 116 22.20 -29.99 -64.74
CA THR A 116 22.56 -31.32 -65.26
C THR A 116 24.05 -31.50 -65.42
N LEU A 117 24.78 -30.43 -65.79
CA LEU A 117 26.24 -30.44 -65.83
C LEU A 117 26.84 -30.72 -64.44
N GLY A 118 26.27 -30.18 -63.37
CA GLY A 118 26.69 -30.47 -61.99
C GLY A 118 26.49 -31.93 -61.58
N VAL A 119 25.39 -32.56 -62.01
CA VAL A 119 25.14 -34.00 -61.82
C VAL A 119 26.15 -34.84 -62.60
N ILE A 120 26.40 -34.49 -63.86
CA ILE A 120 27.39 -35.17 -64.70
C ILE A 120 28.80 -35.00 -64.13
N LEU A 121 29.14 -33.81 -63.63
CA LEU A 121 30.43 -33.53 -62.99
C LEU A 121 30.64 -34.42 -61.76
N ASN A 122 29.59 -34.63 -60.96
CA ASN A 122 29.64 -35.55 -59.82
C ASN A 122 29.95 -36.99 -60.25
N TYR A 123 29.31 -37.47 -61.33
CA TYR A 123 29.60 -38.79 -61.89
C TYR A 123 31.05 -38.94 -62.36
N PHE A 124 31.64 -37.91 -62.98
CA PHE A 124 33.04 -37.94 -63.39
C PHE A 124 34.03 -37.82 -62.21
N LEU A 125 33.64 -37.15 -61.13
CA LEU A 125 34.46 -37.00 -59.92
C LEU A 125 34.30 -38.17 -58.94
N LEU A 126 33.41 -39.14 -59.23
CA LEU A 126 33.16 -40.30 -58.39
C LEU A 126 34.43 -41.07 -57.97
N PRO A 127 35.42 -41.33 -58.86
CA PRO A 127 36.67 -42.01 -58.48
C PRO A 127 37.51 -41.20 -57.48
N GLN A 128 37.44 -39.87 -57.52
CA GLN A 128 38.17 -38.98 -56.60
C GLN A 128 37.46 -38.84 -55.25
N LEU A 129 36.17 -39.15 -55.19
CA LEU A 129 35.34 -39.10 -53.99
C LEU A 129 35.31 -40.45 -53.24
N GLU A 130 36.07 -41.46 -53.71
CA GLU A 130 36.22 -42.76 -53.05
C GLU A 130 36.66 -42.64 -51.58
N LEU A 131 37.47 -41.63 -51.24
CA LEU A 131 37.90 -41.34 -49.86
C LEU A 131 36.71 -41.05 -48.91
N LEU A 132 35.59 -40.57 -49.47
CA LEU A 132 34.34 -40.31 -48.76
C LEU A 132 33.42 -41.53 -48.78
N HIS A 133 33.29 -42.21 -49.94
CA HIS A 133 32.37 -43.34 -50.14
C HIS A 133 32.85 -44.66 -49.54
N ILE A 134 34.16 -44.94 -49.52
CA ILE A 134 34.73 -46.18 -48.97
C ILE A 134 34.42 -46.35 -47.47
N PRO A 135 34.64 -45.34 -46.60
CA PRO A 135 34.25 -45.42 -45.18
C PRO A 135 32.75 -45.68 -44.98
N LEU A 136 31.89 -45.09 -45.82
CA LEU A 136 30.44 -45.28 -45.78
C LEU A 136 30.05 -46.71 -46.19
N SER A 137 30.73 -47.27 -47.19
CA SER A 137 30.52 -48.65 -47.65
C SER A 137 31.07 -49.72 -46.71
N THR A 138 31.97 -49.36 -45.78
CA THR A 138 32.64 -50.27 -44.84
C THR A 138 32.25 -50.05 -43.37
N ALA A 139 31.43 -49.03 -43.08
CA ALA A 139 31.00 -48.70 -41.73
C ALA A 139 30.25 -49.87 -41.07
N PRO A 140 30.51 -50.17 -39.77
CA PRO A 140 29.74 -51.15 -39.02
C PRO A 140 28.22 -50.87 -39.06
N PRO A 141 27.35 -51.89 -39.11
CA PRO A 141 25.90 -51.71 -39.28
C PRO A 141 25.25 -50.91 -38.14
N PHE A 142 25.84 -50.94 -36.94
CA PHE A 142 25.34 -50.23 -35.76
C PHE A 142 25.88 -48.81 -35.65
N THR A 143 26.97 -48.47 -36.34
CA THR A 143 27.52 -47.10 -36.36
C THR A 143 26.80 -46.20 -37.36
N ALA A 144 26.22 -46.79 -38.42
CA ALA A 144 25.47 -46.01 -39.41
C ALA A 144 24.22 -45.33 -38.81
N PRO A 145 23.35 -46.00 -38.01
CA PRO A 145 22.23 -45.35 -37.34
C PRO A 145 22.67 -44.28 -36.32
N THR A 146 23.79 -44.45 -35.63
CA THR A 146 24.28 -43.46 -34.66
C THR A 146 24.85 -42.22 -35.34
N ILE A 147 25.55 -42.40 -36.46
CA ILE A 147 25.99 -41.28 -37.32
C ILE A 147 24.77 -40.56 -37.90
N LEU A 148 23.74 -41.31 -38.29
CA LEU A 148 22.46 -40.81 -38.80
C LEU A 148 21.72 -40.01 -37.70
N ILE A 149 21.60 -40.54 -36.48
CA ILE A 149 21.00 -39.83 -35.35
C ILE A 149 21.81 -38.58 -34.98
N PHE A 150 23.14 -38.62 -35.00
CA PHE A 150 23.99 -37.46 -34.75
C PHE A 150 23.82 -36.38 -35.83
N PHE A 151 23.72 -36.75 -37.10
CA PHE A 151 23.41 -35.82 -38.19
C PHE A 151 21.98 -35.27 -38.10
N LEU A 152 21.00 -36.08 -37.69
CA LEU A 152 19.63 -35.63 -37.41
C LEU A 152 19.61 -34.62 -36.26
N ILE A 153 20.34 -34.88 -35.17
CA ILE A 153 20.43 -33.97 -34.02
C ILE A 153 21.10 -32.67 -34.43
N THR A 154 22.24 -32.70 -35.13
CA THR A 154 22.96 -31.49 -35.58
C THR A 154 22.17 -30.69 -36.62
N ILE A 155 21.40 -31.34 -37.49
CA ILE A 155 20.54 -30.67 -38.47
C ILE A 155 19.26 -30.13 -37.81
N THR A 156 18.66 -30.83 -36.85
CA THR A 156 17.45 -30.38 -36.13
C THR A 156 17.76 -29.33 -35.06
N SER A 157 18.94 -29.39 -34.43
CA SER A 157 19.42 -28.37 -33.50
C SER A 157 19.62 -27.05 -34.23
N ASN A 158 18.80 -26.05 -33.89
CA ASN A 158 18.98 -24.68 -34.35
C ASN A 158 20.22 -24.08 -33.64
N PRO A 159 21.24 -23.55 -34.36
CA PRO A 159 21.93 -22.37 -33.87
C PRO A 159 21.06 -21.18 -34.28
N LYS A 160 19.93 -20.97 -33.60
CA LYS A 160 19.42 -19.61 -33.52
C LYS A 160 20.46 -18.84 -32.71
N PRO A 161 20.86 -17.62 -33.08
CA PRO A 161 21.47 -16.74 -32.09
C PRO A 161 20.50 -16.72 -30.91
N ASN A 162 20.98 -17.09 -29.73
CA ASN A 162 20.24 -16.96 -28.48
C ASN A 162 19.95 -15.47 -28.26
N SER A 163 18.91 -14.93 -28.90
CA SER A 163 17.89 -14.27 -28.12
C SER A 163 16.97 -15.38 -27.64
N LEU A 164 17.25 -15.91 -26.45
CA LEU A 164 16.17 -16.52 -25.69
C LEU A 164 15.06 -15.44 -25.64
N PRO A 165 13.84 -15.68 -26.13
CA PRO A 165 12.73 -15.15 -25.37
C PRO A 165 12.80 -15.95 -24.08
N SER A 166 13.39 -15.37 -23.04
CA SER A 166 13.03 -15.82 -21.71
C SER A 166 11.50 -15.71 -21.70
N LYS A 167 10.81 -16.85 -21.76
CA LYS A 167 9.63 -17.01 -20.94
C LYS A 167 10.14 -17.02 -19.49
N ASP A 168 10.66 -15.88 -19.05
CA ASP A 168 10.43 -15.48 -17.69
C ASP A 168 8.92 -15.34 -17.63
N THR A 169 8.27 -16.41 -17.19
CA THR A 169 7.02 -16.32 -16.43
C THR A 169 7.34 -15.68 -15.07
N GLY A 170 8.11 -14.59 -15.07
CA GLY A 170 8.22 -13.70 -13.96
C GLY A 170 6.91 -12.92 -13.92
N ASN A 171 6.27 -12.91 -12.76
CA ASN A 171 5.09 -12.08 -12.51
C ASN A 171 5.42 -10.64 -12.92
N ASN A 172 4.92 -10.19 -14.07
CA ASN A 172 5.05 -8.80 -14.47
C ASN A 172 4.08 -7.98 -13.63
N LEU A 173 4.56 -7.47 -12.50
CA LEU A 173 3.79 -6.65 -11.57
C LEU A 173 3.37 -5.29 -12.17
N PHE A 174 3.91 -4.89 -13.31
CA PHE A 174 3.76 -3.53 -13.87
C PHE A 174 3.10 -3.54 -15.25
N VAL A 175 2.27 -2.51 -15.50
CA VAL A 175 1.64 -2.25 -16.79
C VAL A 175 2.69 -1.74 -17.78
N SER A 176 2.72 -2.34 -18.96
CA SER A 176 3.72 -2.01 -19.98
C SER A 176 3.31 -0.79 -20.83
N ASP A 177 4.26 0.10 -21.11
CA ASP A 177 4.09 1.20 -22.08
C ASP A 177 4.54 0.82 -23.50
N GLN A 178 4.58 -0.48 -23.81
CA GLN A 178 4.89 -0.94 -25.16
C GLN A 178 3.72 -0.65 -26.12
N PRO A 179 3.99 -0.22 -27.36
CA PRO A 179 2.94 -0.03 -28.37
C PRO A 179 2.33 -1.38 -28.73
N ILE A 180 1.03 -1.39 -29.02
CA ILE A 180 0.32 -2.60 -29.44
C ILE A 180 0.82 -3.04 -30.82
N VAL A 181 0.87 -4.36 -31.04
CA VAL A 181 1.46 -4.96 -32.25
C VAL A 181 0.39 -5.58 -33.15
N ASN A 182 -0.76 -5.96 -32.59
CA ASN A 182 -1.85 -6.60 -33.30
C ASN A 182 -3.21 -5.98 -32.91
N LYS A 183 -4.17 -6.11 -33.83
CA LYS A 183 -5.55 -5.65 -33.64
C LYS A 183 -6.25 -6.21 -32.39
N ASN A 184 -5.94 -7.42 -31.96
CA ASN A 184 -6.62 -8.04 -30.81
C ASN A 184 -6.36 -7.30 -29.48
N LEU A 185 -5.32 -6.46 -29.42
CA LEU A 185 -4.96 -5.65 -28.27
C LEU A 185 -5.48 -4.20 -28.37
N ASP A 186 -6.29 -3.89 -29.38
CA ASP A 186 -6.84 -2.55 -29.60
C ASP A 186 -8.05 -2.26 -28.69
N LEU A 187 -7.76 -1.70 -27.52
CA LEU A 187 -8.76 -1.35 -26.49
C LEU A 187 -9.57 -0.09 -26.82
N LEU A 188 -9.20 0.64 -27.88
CA LEU A 188 -9.78 1.94 -28.25
C LEU A 188 -10.64 1.86 -29.52
N ASN A 189 -10.82 0.65 -30.07
CA ASN A 189 -11.53 0.42 -31.32
C ASN A 189 -11.03 1.32 -32.48
N LEU A 190 -9.72 1.63 -32.49
CA LEU A 190 -9.06 2.38 -33.55
C LEU A 190 -9.09 1.64 -34.90
N ASP A 191 -9.38 0.33 -34.91
CA ASP A 191 -9.50 -0.50 -36.12
C ASP A 191 -10.28 0.17 -37.25
N GLN A 192 -11.43 0.79 -36.97
CA GLN A 192 -12.24 1.43 -38.02
C GLN A 192 -11.54 2.67 -38.60
N GLN A 193 -10.91 3.48 -37.74
CA GLN A 193 -10.14 4.65 -38.16
C GLN A 193 -8.91 4.23 -38.98
N VAL A 194 -8.21 3.19 -38.54
CA VAL A 194 -7.05 2.60 -39.24
C VAL A 194 -7.46 2.03 -40.59
N LYS A 195 -8.59 1.33 -40.68
CA LYS A 195 -9.12 0.81 -41.96
C LYS A 195 -9.44 1.94 -42.92
N ASN A 196 -10.21 2.93 -42.51
CA ASN A 196 -10.55 4.08 -43.36
C ASN A 196 -9.28 4.79 -43.84
N PHE A 197 -8.31 5.02 -42.93
CA PHE A 197 -7.04 5.65 -43.28
C PHE A 197 -6.20 4.81 -44.25
N SER A 198 -6.17 3.49 -44.05
CA SER A 198 -5.50 2.56 -44.97
C SER A 198 -6.14 2.57 -46.36
N GLU A 199 -7.47 2.63 -46.45
CA GLU A 199 -8.18 2.75 -47.73
C GLU A 199 -7.85 4.07 -48.44
N HIS A 200 -7.76 5.19 -47.71
CA HIS A 200 -7.32 6.47 -48.28
C HIS A 200 -5.90 6.39 -48.85
N ILE A 201 -4.96 5.76 -48.11
CA ILE A 201 -3.58 5.52 -48.59
C ILE A 201 -3.58 4.64 -49.84
N LEU A 202 -4.38 3.57 -49.86
CA LEU A 202 -4.47 2.65 -50.99
C LEU A 202 -5.11 3.27 -52.24
N ASN A 203 -6.05 4.20 -52.05
CA ASN A 203 -6.77 4.90 -53.11
C ASN A 203 -5.97 6.08 -53.70
N ALA A 204 -4.92 6.56 -53.04
CA ALA A 204 -4.00 7.59 -53.54
C ALA A 204 -3.10 7.13 -54.72
N LYS A 205 -3.55 6.14 -55.50
CA LYS A 205 -2.84 5.59 -56.67
C LYS A 205 -2.37 6.73 -57.57
N GLU A 206 -1.08 6.68 -57.92
CA GLU A 206 -0.43 7.54 -58.93
C GLU A 206 -0.21 9.02 -58.51
N SER A 207 -0.32 9.34 -57.21
CA SER A 207 0.00 10.69 -56.69
C SER A 207 1.34 10.70 -55.93
N SER A 208 2.45 10.87 -56.65
CA SER A 208 3.82 10.81 -56.11
C SER A 208 4.18 11.92 -55.12
N GLU A 209 3.34 12.95 -55.00
CA GLU A 209 3.51 14.10 -54.09
C GLU A 209 2.59 14.06 -52.86
N LEU A 210 1.77 13.01 -52.70
CA LEU A 210 0.77 12.98 -51.64
C LEU A 210 1.36 12.42 -50.34
N VAL A 211 1.49 13.31 -49.36
CA VAL A 211 2.05 13.00 -48.03
C VAL A 211 0.94 12.99 -47.00
N PHE A 212 0.78 11.86 -46.32
CA PHE A 212 -0.11 11.73 -45.18
C PHE A 212 0.64 12.05 -43.88
N GLY A 213 -0.03 12.71 -42.93
CA GLY A 213 0.48 13.02 -41.61
C GLY A 213 -0.37 12.38 -40.52
N VAL A 214 0.27 11.86 -39.49
CA VAL A 214 -0.34 11.38 -38.24
C VAL A 214 0.18 12.28 -37.13
N ASP A 215 -0.67 13.20 -36.69
CA ASP A 215 -0.35 14.19 -35.67
C ASP A 215 -1.03 13.84 -34.35
N GLY A 216 -0.32 14.01 -33.25
CA GLY A 216 -0.84 13.77 -31.91
C GLY A 216 0.23 13.96 -30.84
N SER A 217 -0.18 14.23 -29.62
CA SER A 217 0.78 14.51 -28.54
C SER A 217 1.57 13.26 -28.11
N TRP A 218 2.66 13.45 -27.38
CA TRP A 218 3.43 12.32 -26.85
C TRP A 218 2.60 11.40 -25.94
N GLY A 219 2.61 10.11 -26.23
CA GLY A 219 1.93 9.09 -25.43
C GLY A 219 0.47 8.84 -25.79
N VAL A 220 -0.04 9.43 -26.89
CA VAL A 220 -1.42 9.19 -27.36
C VAL A 220 -1.62 7.89 -28.16
N GLY A 221 -0.54 7.19 -28.50
CA GLY A 221 -0.60 5.93 -29.24
C GLY A 221 -0.29 6.04 -30.74
N LYS A 222 0.42 7.08 -31.21
CA LYS A 222 0.86 7.21 -32.62
C LYS A 222 1.55 5.94 -33.14
N THR A 223 2.57 5.45 -32.44
CA THR A 223 3.28 4.22 -32.83
C THR A 223 2.37 2.99 -32.82
N SER A 224 1.42 2.90 -31.89
CA SER A 224 0.41 1.84 -31.88
C SER A 224 -0.48 1.88 -33.13
N LEU A 225 -0.98 3.07 -33.49
CA LEU A 225 -1.76 3.27 -34.72
C LEU A 225 -0.94 2.90 -35.97
N ILE A 226 0.35 3.25 -36.00
CA ILE A 226 1.26 2.88 -37.09
C ILE A 226 1.49 1.37 -37.19
N ASN A 227 1.61 0.67 -36.07
CA ASN A 227 1.73 -0.78 -36.08
C ASN A 227 0.46 -1.43 -36.67
N LEU A 228 -0.72 -0.97 -36.27
CA LEU A 228 -2.00 -1.44 -36.82
C LEU A 228 -2.15 -1.09 -38.31
N LEU A 229 -1.72 0.11 -38.71
CA LEU A 229 -1.74 0.54 -40.10
C LEU A 229 -0.80 -0.32 -40.95
N GLN A 230 0.42 -0.58 -40.47
CA GLN A 230 1.39 -1.45 -41.14
C GLN A 230 0.84 -2.88 -41.27
N GLU A 231 0.27 -3.44 -40.21
CA GLU A 231 -0.36 -4.77 -40.23
C GLU A 231 -1.46 -4.85 -41.29
N ASN A 232 -2.31 -3.83 -41.39
CA ASN A 232 -3.40 -3.76 -42.38
C ASN A 232 -2.84 -3.64 -43.83
N LEU A 233 -1.90 -2.71 -44.05
CA LEU A 233 -1.30 -2.48 -45.37
C LEU A 233 -0.50 -3.69 -45.89
N GLU A 234 0.21 -4.41 -45.01
CA GLU A 234 1.03 -5.56 -45.40
C GLU A 234 0.21 -6.74 -45.97
N GLN A 235 -1.10 -6.80 -45.70
CA GLN A 235 -2.03 -7.79 -46.25
C GLN A 235 -2.20 -7.68 -47.77
N HIS A 236 -1.86 -6.52 -48.36
CA HIS A 236 -1.94 -6.31 -49.80
C HIS A 236 -0.70 -6.88 -50.51
N LYS A 237 -0.93 -7.73 -51.53
CA LYS A 237 0.12 -8.43 -52.26
C LYS A 237 1.07 -7.44 -52.95
N ASN A 238 0.58 -6.52 -53.77
CA ASN A 238 1.40 -5.62 -54.60
C ASN A 238 1.85 -4.34 -53.86
N LEU A 239 2.02 -4.41 -52.54
CA LEU A 239 2.42 -3.27 -51.70
C LEU A 239 3.64 -3.64 -50.85
N VAL A 240 4.64 -2.77 -50.80
CA VAL A 240 5.78 -2.86 -49.87
C VAL A 240 5.60 -1.78 -48.82
N VAL A 241 5.66 -2.13 -47.54
CA VAL A 241 5.68 -1.14 -46.44
C VAL A 241 7.11 -1.00 -45.95
N CYS A 242 7.62 0.22 -45.93
CA CYS A 242 8.95 0.57 -45.46
C CYS A 242 8.82 1.50 -44.26
N ARG A 243 9.29 1.07 -43.09
CA ARG A 243 9.31 1.89 -41.88
C ARG A 243 10.69 2.48 -41.67
N PHE A 244 10.79 3.80 -41.65
CA PHE A 244 11.98 4.57 -41.40
C PHE A 244 11.87 5.27 -40.05
N GLU A 245 12.83 5.03 -39.16
CA GLU A 245 12.90 5.68 -37.84
C GLU A 245 14.13 6.60 -37.82
N PRO A 246 13.98 7.90 -38.13
CA PRO A 246 15.10 8.83 -38.28
C PRO A 246 15.98 8.93 -37.05
N LEU A 247 15.40 8.75 -35.86
CA LEU A 247 16.11 8.78 -34.57
C LEU A 247 17.25 7.76 -34.50
N ARG A 248 17.14 6.61 -35.20
CA ARG A 248 18.22 5.60 -35.28
C ARG A 248 19.45 6.10 -36.03
N TYR A 249 19.29 7.16 -36.83
CA TYR A 249 20.27 7.66 -37.77
C TYR A 249 20.65 9.12 -37.49
N SER A 250 20.27 9.68 -36.34
CA SER A 250 20.49 11.10 -35.98
C SER A 250 21.97 11.53 -36.01
N SER A 251 22.92 10.61 -35.84
CA SER A 251 24.35 10.88 -35.90
C SER A 251 24.97 10.77 -37.32
N ASN A 252 24.21 10.34 -38.34
CA ASN A 252 24.73 10.17 -39.69
C ASN A 252 24.70 11.47 -40.50
N THR A 253 25.77 11.72 -41.26
CA THR A 253 25.93 12.93 -42.07
C THR A 253 25.00 12.99 -43.30
N ASN A 254 24.36 11.88 -43.67
CA ASN A 254 23.47 11.83 -44.84
C ASN A 254 22.23 10.95 -44.60
N ILE A 255 21.16 11.57 -44.08
CA ILE A 255 19.86 10.92 -43.78
C ILE A 255 19.18 10.42 -45.05
N THR A 256 19.28 11.15 -46.16
CA THR A 256 18.75 10.72 -47.48
C THR A 256 19.30 9.36 -47.85
N ASN A 257 20.58 9.12 -47.58
CA ASN A 257 21.18 7.84 -47.88
C ASN A 257 20.60 6.69 -47.04
N MET A 258 20.35 6.94 -45.76
CA MET A 258 19.76 5.93 -44.88
C MET A 258 18.33 5.60 -45.29
N LEU A 259 17.55 6.60 -45.71
CA LEU A 259 16.20 6.41 -46.23
C LEU A 259 16.20 5.50 -47.48
N ILE A 260 17.07 5.79 -48.46
CA ILE A 260 17.19 4.97 -49.68
C ILE A 260 17.65 3.54 -49.35
N THR A 261 18.56 3.39 -48.38
CA THR A 261 19.01 2.08 -47.89
C THR A 261 17.85 1.25 -47.35
N GLU A 262 17.01 1.85 -46.51
CA GLU A 262 15.85 1.17 -45.89
C GLU A 262 14.78 0.84 -46.92
N ILE A 263 14.49 1.75 -47.85
CA ILE A 263 13.60 1.49 -49.00
C ILE A 263 14.08 0.28 -49.80
N THR A 264 15.37 0.27 -50.14
CA THR A 264 15.99 -0.83 -50.90
C THR A 264 15.92 -2.15 -50.14
N ALA A 265 16.20 -2.14 -48.83
CA ALA A 265 16.12 -3.32 -47.98
C ALA A 265 14.68 -3.84 -47.84
N ALA A 266 13.69 -2.96 -47.68
CA ALA A 266 12.28 -3.31 -47.58
C ALA A 266 11.77 -4.01 -48.85
N ILE A 267 12.13 -3.48 -50.03
CA ILE A 267 11.77 -4.10 -51.32
C ILE A 267 12.43 -5.48 -51.46
N GLN A 268 13.74 -5.59 -51.17
CA GLN A 268 14.46 -6.86 -51.27
C GLN A 268 13.95 -7.95 -50.31
N LYS A 269 13.45 -7.54 -49.14
CA LYS A 269 12.88 -8.46 -48.15
C LYS A 269 11.59 -9.11 -48.65
N LYS A 270 10.73 -8.35 -49.35
CA LYS A 270 9.42 -8.85 -49.84
C LYS A 270 9.52 -9.46 -51.25
N TYR A 271 10.40 -8.95 -52.10
CA TYR A 271 10.56 -9.37 -53.49
C TYR A 271 12.03 -9.66 -53.83
N PHE A 272 12.34 -10.89 -54.26
CA PHE A 272 13.69 -11.25 -54.71
C PHE A 272 13.91 -10.78 -56.16
N THR A 273 14.57 -9.64 -56.31
CA THR A 273 14.77 -8.96 -57.60
C THR A 273 16.27 -8.77 -57.90
N PRO A 274 16.82 -9.48 -58.91
CA PRO A 274 18.22 -9.34 -59.30
C PRO A 274 18.58 -7.94 -59.82
N GLU A 275 17.66 -7.22 -60.50
CA GLU A 275 17.90 -5.85 -60.98
C GLU A 275 18.14 -4.86 -59.82
N LEU A 276 17.35 -4.95 -58.74
CA LEU A 276 17.50 -4.13 -57.54
C LEU A 276 18.75 -4.49 -56.72
N LYS A 277 19.27 -5.71 -56.85
CA LYS A 277 20.59 -6.07 -56.32
C LYS A 277 21.71 -5.31 -57.03
N SER A 278 21.53 -5.02 -58.33
CA SER A 278 22.47 -4.19 -59.08
C SER A 278 22.43 -2.73 -58.60
N ALA A 279 21.23 -2.16 -58.39
CA ALA A 279 21.05 -0.81 -57.85
C ALA A 279 21.60 -0.70 -56.41
N ALA A 280 21.26 -1.65 -55.53
CA ALA A 280 21.79 -1.74 -54.17
C ALA A 280 23.33 -1.94 -54.13
N SER A 281 23.88 -2.71 -55.07
CA SER A 281 25.34 -2.91 -55.18
C SER A 281 26.07 -1.70 -55.77
N ARG A 282 25.45 -0.97 -56.70
CA ARG A 282 25.92 0.33 -57.21
C ARG A 282 25.90 1.36 -56.10
N TYR A 283 24.84 1.36 -55.29
CA TYR A 283 24.69 2.22 -54.15
C TYR A 283 25.68 1.94 -53.01
N SER A 284 25.92 0.66 -52.67
CA SER A 284 26.98 0.28 -51.73
C SER A 284 28.37 0.72 -52.19
N ARG A 285 28.60 0.96 -53.50
CA ARG A 285 29.87 1.50 -54.03
C ARG A 285 29.94 3.02 -53.92
N LEU A 286 28.81 3.72 -54.07
CA LEU A 286 28.70 5.16 -53.86
C LEU A 286 28.90 5.56 -52.39
N ILE A 287 28.31 4.84 -51.45
CA ILE A 287 28.45 5.14 -50.01
C ILE A 287 29.85 4.77 -49.48
N LYS A 288 30.43 3.66 -49.94
CA LYS A 288 31.69 3.12 -49.40
C LYS A 288 32.95 3.68 -50.05
N GLY A 289 32.88 4.83 -50.73
CA GLY A 289 34.00 5.50 -51.43
C GLY A 289 35.36 4.84 -51.16
N ASN A 290 35.76 3.94 -52.06
CA ASN A 290 36.90 3.00 -51.95
C ASN A 290 36.70 1.74 -51.07
N ALA A 291 35.90 0.78 -51.53
CA ALA A 291 35.98 -0.59 -51.02
C ALA A 291 37.03 -1.40 -51.83
N SER A 292 38.29 -1.39 -51.38
CA SER A 292 39.27 -2.39 -51.84
C SER A 292 38.92 -3.74 -51.21
N ILE A 293 38.60 -4.74 -52.03
CA ILE A 293 38.45 -6.12 -51.55
C ILE A 293 39.82 -6.79 -51.68
N SER A 294 40.37 -7.25 -50.56
CA SER A 294 41.53 -8.13 -50.52
C SER A 294 41.03 -9.56 -50.61
N PHE A 295 41.38 -10.26 -51.69
CA PHE A 295 41.23 -11.71 -51.79
C PHE A 295 42.61 -12.28 -52.06
N PHE A 296 43.12 -13.12 -51.15
CA PHE A 296 44.46 -13.73 -51.27
C PHE A 296 45.60 -12.71 -51.52
N GLY A 297 45.63 -11.59 -50.81
CA GLY A 297 46.75 -10.63 -50.87
C GLY A 297 46.79 -9.71 -52.10
N LEU A 298 45.85 -9.82 -53.04
CA LEU A 298 45.69 -8.89 -54.15
C LEU A 298 44.65 -7.81 -53.81
N LYS A 299 45.08 -6.54 -53.79
CA LYS A 299 44.21 -5.37 -53.70
C LYS A 299 43.66 -5.04 -55.08
N LEU A 300 42.38 -5.31 -55.32
CA LEU A 300 41.65 -4.76 -56.47
C LEU A 300 41.00 -3.43 -56.07
N SER A 301 41.52 -2.33 -56.63
CA SER A 301 40.89 -1.01 -56.60
C SER A 301 39.96 -0.87 -57.81
N PHE A 302 38.66 -0.71 -57.56
CA PHE A 302 37.69 -0.37 -58.60
C PHE A 302 37.43 1.14 -58.57
N SER A 303 37.43 1.77 -59.75
CA SER A 303 37.14 3.19 -59.92
C SER A 303 35.71 3.52 -59.46
N PRO A 304 35.46 4.68 -58.83
CA PRO A 304 34.11 5.12 -58.47
C PRO A 304 33.29 5.33 -59.75
N THR A 305 32.05 4.84 -59.78
CA THR A 305 31.08 5.20 -60.82
C THR A 305 30.47 6.57 -60.48
N ASN A 306 30.21 7.40 -61.50
CA ASN A 306 29.62 8.74 -61.37
C ASN A 306 28.09 8.73 -61.11
N ASP A 307 27.55 7.62 -60.59
CA ASP A 307 26.11 7.45 -60.42
C ASP A 307 25.59 8.41 -59.33
N THR A 308 24.52 9.16 -59.58
CA THR A 308 23.94 10.11 -58.61
C THR A 308 22.85 9.46 -57.75
N ILE A 309 22.45 10.12 -56.65
CA ILE A 309 21.27 9.73 -55.86
C ILE A 309 20.00 9.67 -56.74
N GLU A 310 19.96 10.51 -57.77
CA GLU A 310 18.83 10.66 -58.66
C GLU A 310 18.72 9.48 -59.63
N ASP A 311 19.85 9.02 -60.17
CA ASP A 311 19.92 7.82 -61.01
C ASP A 311 19.46 6.57 -60.24
N LEU A 312 19.76 6.52 -58.94
CA LEU A 312 19.35 5.41 -58.08
C LEU A 312 17.84 5.42 -57.77
N LEU A 313 17.28 6.60 -57.52
CA LEU A 313 15.83 6.72 -57.33
C LEU A 313 15.08 6.36 -58.62
N ALA A 314 15.63 6.73 -59.79
CA ALA A 314 15.09 6.32 -61.09
C ALA A 314 15.17 4.79 -61.30
N ASP A 315 16.31 4.17 -60.99
CA ASP A 315 16.46 2.70 -61.05
C ASP A 315 15.47 1.98 -60.11
N ILE A 316 15.24 2.53 -58.91
CA ILE A 316 14.25 1.99 -57.96
C ILE A 316 12.83 2.16 -58.50
N ASP A 317 12.51 3.33 -59.08
CA ASP A 317 11.18 3.59 -59.65
C ASP A 317 10.89 2.68 -60.85
N ASP A 318 11.86 2.49 -61.76
CA ASP A 318 11.76 1.57 -62.88
C ASP A 318 11.54 0.13 -62.42
N ALA A 319 12.24 -0.29 -61.36
CA ALA A 319 12.05 -1.62 -60.78
C ALA A 319 10.66 -1.78 -60.15
N LEU A 320 10.15 -0.77 -59.43
CA LEU A 320 8.77 -0.74 -58.94
C LEU A 320 7.77 -0.77 -60.12
N GLY A 321 8.11 -0.08 -61.21
CA GLY A 321 7.48 -0.03 -62.52
C GLY A 321 7.22 -1.42 -63.11
N GLN A 322 8.31 -2.14 -63.38
CA GLN A 322 8.31 -3.45 -64.04
C GLN A 322 7.59 -4.54 -63.24
N LEU A 323 7.58 -4.41 -61.91
CA LEU A 323 7.02 -5.41 -61.01
C LEU A 323 5.57 -5.12 -60.58
N ASP A 324 4.99 -4.01 -61.05
CA ASP A 324 3.68 -3.52 -60.60
C ASP A 324 3.58 -3.40 -59.07
N LEU A 325 4.66 -2.91 -58.45
CA LEU A 325 4.76 -2.75 -56.99
C LEU A 325 4.58 -1.30 -56.59
N ARG A 326 3.85 -1.10 -55.49
CA ARG A 326 3.73 0.18 -54.79
C ARG A 326 4.51 0.14 -53.49
N ILE A 327 4.99 1.28 -53.02
CA ILE A 327 5.67 1.40 -51.73
C ILE A 327 4.98 2.44 -50.85
N VAL A 328 4.75 2.09 -49.57
CA VAL A 328 4.34 3.03 -48.53
C VAL A 328 5.52 3.23 -47.60
N ILE A 329 5.98 4.47 -47.47
CA ILE A 329 7.12 4.84 -46.64
C ILE A 329 6.56 5.54 -45.39
N ILE A 330 6.66 4.87 -44.25
CA ILE A 330 6.26 5.39 -42.95
C ILE A 330 7.49 5.96 -42.26
N ILE A 331 7.45 7.23 -41.88
CA ILE A 331 8.50 7.94 -41.15
C ILE A 331 7.97 8.22 -39.75
N ASP A 332 8.47 7.51 -38.74
CA ASP A 332 7.98 7.56 -37.36
C ASP A 332 8.90 8.42 -36.46
N ASP A 333 8.37 8.93 -35.34
CA ASP A 333 9.10 9.72 -34.32
C ASP A 333 9.88 10.96 -34.88
N LEU A 334 9.31 11.69 -35.85
CA LEU A 334 9.95 12.90 -36.41
C LEU A 334 10.16 13.99 -35.36
N ASP A 335 9.23 14.11 -34.42
CA ASP A 335 9.16 15.07 -33.31
C ASP A 335 10.19 14.83 -32.19
N ARG A 336 11.05 13.81 -32.31
CA ARG A 336 12.16 13.55 -31.38
C ARG A 336 13.53 14.01 -31.88
N LEU A 337 13.58 14.52 -33.11
CA LEU A 337 14.80 15.04 -33.71
C LEU A 337 14.96 16.53 -33.43
N ASP A 338 16.20 17.02 -33.44
CA ASP A 338 16.48 18.45 -33.41
C ASP A 338 15.99 19.15 -34.71
N PRO A 339 15.77 20.48 -34.70
CA PRO A 339 15.15 21.17 -35.82
C PRO A 339 15.95 21.08 -37.13
N LYS A 340 17.28 20.98 -37.06
CA LYS A 340 18.11 20.82 -38.28
C LYS A 340 17.92 19.42 -38.86
N SER A 341 17.91 18.39 -38.01
CA SER A 341 17.64 17.02 -38.41
C SER A 341 16.23 16.82 -38.99
N ILE A 342 15.20 17.46 -38.41
CA ILE A 342 13.83 17.46 -38.96
C ILE A 342 13.83 17.98 -40.40
N ASN A 343 14.45 19.14 -40.64
CA ASN A 343 14.56 19.71 -41.98
C ASN A 343 15.29 18.78 -42.96
N ASN A 344 16.35 18.11 -42.51
CA ASN A 344 17.07 17.13 -43.33
C ASN A 344 16.21 15.92 -43.69
N VAL A 345 15.39 15.40 -42.77
CA VAL A 345 14.45 14.30 -43.04
C VAL A 345 13.36 14.72 -44.02
N LEU A 346 12.77 15.90 -43.82
CA LEU A 346 11.74 16.43 -44.73
C LEU A 346 12.31 16.68 -46.13
N TYR A 347 13.53 17.20 -46.21
CA TYR A 347 14.23 17.38 -47.49
C TYR A 347 14.58 16.04 -48.16
N ALA A 348 15.06 15.06 -47.41
CA ALA A 348 15.30 13.70 -47.89
C ALA A 348 14.01 13.07 -48.45
N THR A 349 12.91 13.24 -47.73
CA THR A 349 11.58 12.75 -48.12
C THR A 349 11.13 13.43 -49.43
N LYS A 350 11.35 14.74 -49.56
CA LYS A 350 11.06 15.48 -50.79
C LYS A 350 11.89 15.00 -51.98
N GLN A 351 13.18 14.73 -51.78
CA GLN A 351 14.04 14.21 -52.85
C GLN A 351 13.56 12.83 -53.34
N SER A 352 12.99 12.00 -52.46
CA SER A 352 12.43 10.70 -52.84
C SER A 352 11.09 10.77 -53.59
N PHE A 353 10.43 11.93 -53.71
CA PHE A 353 9.17 12.07 -54.48
C PHE A 353 9.31 11.76 -55.98
N LYS A 354 10.54 11.59 -56.50
CA LYS A 354 10.77 11.03 -57.82
C LYS A 354 10.22 9.60 -57.99
N LEU A 355 9.96 8.89 -56.89
CA LEU A 355 9.31 7.58 -56.91
C LEU A 355 7.81 7.75 -57.23
N SER A 356 7.42 7.48 -58.47
CA SER A 356 6.06 7.67 -58.99
C SER A 356 5.01 6.80 -58.28
N ARG A 357 5.45 5.69 -57.68
CA ARG A 357 4.61 4.69 -56.99
C ARG A 357 4.81 4.65 -55.47
N ALA A 358 5.32 5.73 -54.89
CA ALA A 358 5.51 5.88 -53.45
C ALA A 358 4.42 6.74 -52.79
N THR A 359 3.99 6.34 -51.59
CA THR A 359 3.12 7.14 -50.72
C THR A 359 3.81 7.31 -49.37
N TYR A 360 3.75 8.50 -48.79
CA TYR A 360 4.47 8.84 -47.56
C TYR A 360 3.51 9.03 -46.39
N VAL A 361 3.88 8.52 -45.22
CA VAL A 361 3.17 8.73 -43.95
C VAL A 361 4.16 9.25 -42.91
N LEU A 362 3.96 10.47 -42.43
CA LEU A 362 4.79 11.12 -41.41
C LEU A 362 4.10 11.08 -40.06
N CYS A 363 4.81 10.70 -38.99
CA CYS A 363 4.29 10.78 -37.62
C CYS A 363 5.02 11.86 -36.83
N TYR A 364 4.26 12.77 -36.24
CA TYR A 364 4.82 13.91 -35.54
C TYR A 364 3.89 14.45 -34.44
N ASP A 365 4.39 15.41 -33.68
CA ASP A 365 3.62 16.26 -32.77
C ASP A 365 3.87 17.70 -33.23
N THR A 366 2.80 18.34 -33.71
CA THR A 366 2.89 19.70 -34.26
C THR A 366 3.43 20.69 -33.23
N GLU A 367 3.00 20.60 -31.97
CA GLU A 367 3.37 21.59 -30.95
C GLU A 367 4.82 21.38 -30.47
N ASN A 368 5.31 20.14 -30.43
CA ASN A 368 6.73 19.89 -30.12
C ASN A 368 7.65 20.33 -31.25
N ILE A 369 7.31 20.08 -32.52
CA ILE A 369 8.13 20.54 -33.66
C ILE A 369 8.16 22.07 -33.72
N ILE A 370 7.03 22.74 -33.47
CA ILE A 370 6.95 24.21 -33.49
C ILE A 370 7.65 24.82 -32.27
N GLY A 371 7.59 24.17 -31.10
CA GLY A 371 8.15 24.66 -29.85
C GLY A 371 9.65 24.97 -29.89
N GLU A 372 10.39 24.29 -30.78
CA GLU A 372 11.84 24.44 -30.94
C GLU A 372 12.26 25.45 -32.03
N HIS A 373 11.30 26.11 -32.71
CA HIS A 373 11.59 27.09 -33.76
C HIS A 373 11.49 28.55 -33.28
N ASP A 374 12.48 29.37 -33.66
CA ASP A 374 12.50 30.82 -33.39
C ASP A 374 11.30 31.57 -34.01
N ASP A 375 10.73 31.04 -35.11
CA ASP A 375 9.57 31.59 -35.82
C ASP A 375 8.48 30.53 -35.96
N LYS A 376 7.63 30.45 -34.94
CA LYS A 376 6.60 29.41 -34.78
C LYS A 376 5.57 29.37 -35.91
N SER A 377 5.19 30.52 -36.47
CA SER A 377 4.21 30.58 -37.56
C SER A 377 4.79 30.02 -38.85
N LYS A 378 6.04 30.38 -39.20
CA LYS A 378 6.71 29.82 -40.38
C LYS A 378 6.94 28.32 -40.29
N ALA A 379 7.25 27.80 -39.11
CA ALA A 379 7.38 26.35 -38.90
C ALA A 379 6.06 25.61 -39.15
N ARG A 380 4.93 26.20 -38.75
CA ARG A 380 3.58 25.65 -39.00
C ARG A 380 3.24 25.64 -40.49
N GLU A 381 3.43 26.78 -41.18
CA GLU A 381 3.24 26.89 -42.62
C GLU A 381 4.14 25.91 -43.41
N PHE A 382 5.37 25.69 -42.94
CA PHE A 382 6.31 24.77 -43.55
C PHE A 382 5.83 23.31 -43.48
N LEU A 383 5.30 22.87 -42.33
CA LEU A 383 4.70 21.54 -42.18
C LEU A 383 3.42 21.38 -43.02
N GLU A 384 2.57 22.40 -43.06
CA GLU A 384 1.35 22.42 -43.89
C GLU A 384 1.66 22.29 -45.39
N LYS A 385 2.76 22.89 -45.85
CA LYS A 385 3.23 22.75 -47.22
C LYS A 385 3.74 21.34 -47.54
N PHE A 386 4.14 20.57 -46.53
CA PHE A 386 4.69 19.24 -46.69
C PHE A 386 3.64 18.14 -46.55
N VAL A 387 2.67 18.31 -45.65
CA VAL A 387 1.64 17.31 -45.32
C VAL A 387 0.34 17.64 -46.04
N SER A 388 -0.02 16.83 -47.03
CA SER A 388 -1.21 17.02 -47.86
C SER A 388 -2.51 16.59 -47.17
N VAL A 389 -2.46 15.50 -46.40
CA VAL A 389 -3.62 14.94 -45.68
C VAL A 389 -3.20 14.64 -44.25
N LYS A 390 -3.94 15.14 -43.26
CA LYS A 390 -3.58 15.04 -41.84
C LYS A 390 -4.65 14.28 -41.05
N LEU A 391 -4.22 13.23 -40.34
CA LEU A 391 -4.99 12.50 -39.35
C LEU A 391 -4.57 12.94 -37.95
N ASN A 392 -5.50 13.46 -37.17
CA ASN A 392 -5.25 13.85 -35.79
C ASN A 392 -5.68 12.72 -34.84
N ILE A 393 -4.78 12.31 -33.96
CA ILE A 393 -5.10 11.42 -32.85
C ILE A 393 -5.43 12.28 -31.64
N LEU A 394 -6.72 12.30 -31.30
CA LEU A 394 -7.23 12.92 -30.08
C LEU A 394 -7.71 11.79 -29.17
N ILE A 395 -7.36 11.88 -27.89
CA ILE A 395 -7.89 10.97 -26.88
C ILE A 395 -9.03 11.67 -26.19
N ASP A 396 -10.20 11.04 -26.19
CA ASP A 396 -11.32 11.53 -25.41
C ASP A 396 -11.16 11.12 -23.94
N THR A 397 -11.62 11.99 -23.03
CA THR A 397 -11.61 11.68 -21.60
C THR A 397 -12.37 10.38 -21.30
N LYS A 398 -13.40 10.07 -22.08
CA LYS A 398 -14.17 8.81 -21.98
C LYS A 398 -13.31 7.58 -22.23
N ASP A 399 -12.36 7.64 -23.16
CA ASP A 399 -11.46 6.53 -23.46
C ASP A 399 -10.50 6.30 -22.29
N LEU A 400 -10.02 7.38 -21.67
CA LEU A 400 -9.17 7.31 -20.47
C LEU A 400 -9.95 6.72 -19.29
N THR A 401 -11.18 7.16 -19.05
CA THR A 401 -11.98 6.63 -17.93
C THR A 401 -12.42 5.20 -18.16
N GLN A 402 -12.78 4.81 -19.39
CA GLN A 402 -13.03 3.42 -19.72
C GLN A 402 -11.79 2.54 -19.51
N PHE A 403 -10.60 3.04 -19.84
CA PHE A 403 -9.35 2.33 -19.59
C PHE A 403 -9.09 2.14 -18.09
N LEU A 404 -9.30 3.18 -17.27
CA LEU A 404 -9.17 3.13 -15.81
C LEU A 404 -10.14 2.16 -15.14
N ARG A 405 -11.37 2.03 -15.68
CA ARG A 405 -12.42 1.18 -15.11
C ARG A 405 -12.28 -0.29 -15.50
N ASN A 406 -12.08 -0.57 -16.78
CA ASN A 406 -12.31 -1.92 -17.33
C ASN A 406 -11.10 -2.52 -18.06
N ASN A 407 -10.25 -1.70 -18.68
CA ASN A 407 -9.31 -2.22 -19.70
C ASN A 407 -7.84 -2.25 -19.26
N TRP A 408 -7.48 -1.62 -18.13
CA TRP A 408 -6.11 -1.72 -17.63
C TRP A 408 -5.75 -3.16 -17.18
N GLN A 409 -6.76 -4.01 -16.95
CA GLN A 409 -6.66 -5.39 -16.47
C GLN A 409 -6.44 -6.42 -17.59
N SER A 410 -6.80 -6.07 -18.84
CA SER A 410 -6.81 -6.99 -19.99
C SER A 410 -5.47 -7.10 -20.73
N ASP A 411 -4.39 -6.51 -20.20
CA ASP A 411 -3.05 -6.82 -20.69
C ASP A 411 -2.74 -8.27 -20.27
N GLU A 412 -2.64 -9.19 -21.23
CA GLU A 412 -2.38 -10.64 -21.02
C GLU A 412 -1.17 -10.91 -20.09
N ARG A 413 -0.31 -9.91 -19.87
CA ARG A 413 0.83 -9.96 -18.94
C ARG A 413 0.46 -9.79 -17.46
N LEU A 414 -0.78 -9.38 -17.18
CA LEU A 414 -1.33 -9.12 -15.85
C LEU A 414 -2.26 -10.25 -15.36
N GLU A 415 -2.41 -11.35 -16.12
CA GLU A 415 -3.24 -12.52 -15.78
C GLU A 415 -2.87 -13.24 -14.46
N LEU A 416 -1.78 -12.82 -13.80
CA LEU A 416 -1.22 -13.43 -12.59
C LEU A 416 -1.52 -12.67 -11.28
N PHE A 417 -2.32 -11.59 -11.31
CA PHE A 417 -2.73 -10.90 -10.08
C PHE A 417 -3.78 -11.72 -9.30
N SER A 418 -3.68 -11.76 -7.97
CA SER A 418 -4.79 -12.26 -7.15
C SER A 418 -5.97 -11.28 -7.22
N ALA A 419 -7.20 -11.81 -7.16
CA ALA A 419 -8.44 -11.02 -7.28
C ALA A 419 -8.49 -9.82 -6.31
N GLU A 420 -7.90 -9.97 -5.13
CA GLU A 420 -7.81 -8.93 -4.10
C GLU A 420 -6.99 -7.71 -4.53
N ILE A 421 -5.95 -7.91 -5.35
CA ILE A 421 -5.09 -6.84 -5.87
C ILE A 421 -5.88 -5.97 -6.84
N MET A 422 -6.67 -6.62 -7.68
CA MET A 422 -7.46 -6.00 -8.73
C MET A 422 -8.57 -5.15 -8.14
N GLU A 423 -9.22 -5.60 -7.08
CA GLU A 423 -10.26 -4.84 -6.39
C GLU A 423 -9.70 -3.54 -5.77
N LYS A 424 -8.57 -3.62 -5.06
CA LYS A 424 -7.97 -2.49 -4.35
C LYS A 424 -7.47 -1.41 -5.30
N VAL A 425 -6.70 -1.80 -6.33
CA VAL A 425 -6.21 -0.86 -7.35
C VAL A 425 -7.39 -0.27 -8.12
N SER A 426 -8.36 -1.09 -8.53
CA SER A 426 -9.59 -0.60 -9.18
C SER A 426 -10.30 0.46 -8.35
N SER A 427 -10.36 0.32 -7.02
CA SER A 427 -11.01 1.31 -6.16
C SER A 427 -10.38 2.71 -6.19
N VAL A 428 -9.05 2.81 -6.41
CA VAL A 428 -8.33 4.08 -6.56
C VAL A 428 -8.46 4.60 -8.00
N LEU A 429 -8.42 3.71 -8.99
CA LEU A 429 -8.57 4.08 -10.39
C LEU A 429 -10.00 4.54 -10.73
N GLU A 430 -11.00 3.97 -10.04
CA GLU A 430 -12.40 4.38 -10.08
C GLU A 430 -12.58 5.82 -9.56
N GLU A 431 -11.94 6.14 -8.43
CA GLU A 431 -11.90 7.51 -7.90
C GLU A 431 -11.17 8.44 -8.87
N LEU A 432 -10.09 7.99 -9.50
CA LEU A 432 -9.41 8.80 -10.51
C LEU A 432 -10.27 9.05 -11.76
N ALA A 433 -11.04 8.04 -12.20
CA ALA A 433 -11.98 8.17 -13.30
C ALA A 433 -13.09 9.17 -12.97
N SER A 434 -13.63 9.14 -11.73
CA SER A 434 -14.63 10.10 -11.29
C SER A 434 -14.10 11.54 -11.26
N LEU A 435 -12.83 11.75 -10.89
CA LEU A 435 -12.17 13.06 -10.95
C LEU A 435 -12.03 13.58 -12.40
N LEU A 436 -11.77 12.69 -13.37
CA LEU A 436 -11.70 13.02 -14.80
C LEU A 436 -13.08 13.28 -15.43
N GLU A 437 -14.16 12.78 -14.85
CA GLU A 437 -15.55 13.05 -15.27
C GLU A 437 -16.15 14.26 -14.53
N GLY A 438 -15.52 14.70 -13.44
CA GLY A 438 -16.01 15.78 -12.58
C GLY A 438 -15.83 17.19 -13.16
N LYS A 439 -16.33 18.19 -12.41
CA LYS A 439 -16.29 19.62 -12.80
C LYS A 439 -14.87 20.17 -13.03
N ASN A 440 -13.88 19.55 -12.39
CA ASN A 440 -12.48 19.97 -12.46
C ASN A 440 -11.65 19.14 -13.45
N ALA A 441 -12.28 18.34 -14.32
CA ALA A 441 -11.61 17.48 -15.30
C ALA A 441 -10.51 18.21 -16.08
N TYR A 442 -10.76 19.45 -16.50
CA TYR A 442 -9.83 20.27 -17.26
C TYR A 442 -8.47 20.48 -16.56
N ALA A 443 -8.43 20.50 -15.23
CA ALA A 443 -7.20 20.68 -14.46
C ALA A 443 -6.38 19.37 -14.34
N TYR A 444 -7.03 18.21 -14.50
CA TYR A 444 -6.37 16.91 -14.50
C TYR A 444 -5.86 16.48 -15.88
N LEU A 445 -6.46 16.95 -16.97
CA LEU A 445 -6.05 16.60 -18.34
C LEU A 445 -4.57 16.91 -18.65
N PRO A 446 -3.98 18.06 -18.24
CA PRO A 446 -2.54 18.27 -18.41
C PRO A 446 -1.67 17.25 -17.66
N LEU A 447 -2.16 16.69 -16.55
CA LEU A 447 -1.44 15.76 -15.68
C LEU A 447 -1.60 14.29 -16.09
N LEU A 448 -2.75 13.92 -16.67
CA LEU A 448 -3.14 12.53 -16.96
C LEU A 448 -3.70 12.29 -18.36
N GLY A 449 -3.79 13.30 -19.22
CA GLY A 449 -4.56 13.28 -20.48
C GLY A 449 -4.06 12.35 -21.60
N ASN A 450 -3.22 11.37 -21.31
CA ASN A 450 -2.86 10.31 -22.25
C ASN A 450 -2.59 8.98 -21.55
N PHE A 451 -2.68 7.87 -22.30
CA PHE A 451 -2.53 6.52 -21.77
C PHE A 451 -1.17 6.28 -21.11
N ARG A 452 -0.09 6.85 -21.64
CA ARG A 452 1.24 6.73 -21.01
C ARG A 452 1.24 7.30 -19.59
N LYS A 453 0.69 8.50 -19.39
CA LYS A 453 0.58 9.14 -18.07
C LYS A 453 -0.31 8.32 -17.14
N VAL A 454 -1.43 7.80 -17.62
CA VAL A 454 -2.30 6.89 -16.85
C VAL A 454 -1.56 5.61 -16.45
N LYS A 455 -0.85 4.94 -17.38
CA LYS A 455 -0.05 3.75 -17.07
C LYS A 455 1.06 4.04 -16.06
N ARG A 456 1.72 5.20 -16.14
CA ARG A 456 2.70 5.65 -15.13
C ARG A 456 2.07 5.85 -13.76
N PHE A 457 0.86 6.41 -13.69
CA PHE A 457 0.09 6.51 -12.46
C PHE A 457 -0.20 5.13 -11.88
N ILE A 458 -0.77 4.21 -12.68
CA ILE A 458 -1.08 2.83 -12.26
C ILE A 458 0.19 2.13 -11.75
N ASN A 459 1.31 2.24 -12.46
CA ASN A 459 2.57 1.65 -12.01
C ASN A 459 3.06 2.24 -10.68
N SER A 460 2.84 3.54 -10.44
CA SER A 460 3.21 4.17 -9.16
C SER A 460 2.37 3.63 -8.00
N ILE A 461 1.08 3.42 -8.23
CA ILE A 461 0.18 2.77 -7.27
C ILE A 461 0.61 1.32 -7.01
N LEU A 462 1.03 0.57 -8.05
CA LEU A 462 1.52 -0.81 -7.93
C LEU A 462 2.84 -0.89 -7.14
N VAL A 463 3.77 0.07 -7.32
CA VAL A 463 5.04 0.16 -6.57
C VAL A 463 4.81 0.31 -5.08
N MET A 464 3.80 1.07 -4.65
CA MET A 464 3.47 1.28 -3.22
C MET A 464 3.00 0.00 -2.51
N GLN A 465 2.99 -1.13 -3.23
CA GLN A 465 2.55 -2.43 -2.77
C GLN A 465 1.17 -2.39 -2.11
N LEU A 466 0.23 -1.59 -2.64
CA LEU A 466 -1.14 -1.52 -2.12
C LEU A 466 -1.84 -2.90 -2.11
N HIS A 467 -1.28 -3.88 -2.80
CA HIS A 467 -1.69 -5.29 -2.82
C HIS A 467 -1.37 -6.08 -1.54
N SER A 468 -0.25 -5.81 -0.85
CA SER A 468 0.24 -6.64 0.26
C SER A 468 -0.27 -6.21 1.64
N SER A 469 -1.29 -5.35 1.68
CA SER A 469 -1.94 -4.89 2.92
C SER A 469 -3.39 -4.52 2.67
N ASP A 470 -4.21 -4.65 3.71
CA ASP A 470 -5.56 -4.10 3.74
C ASP A 470 -5.52 -2.56 3.68
N LEU A 471 -5.59 -1.98 2.48
CA LEU A 471 -5.89 -0.56 2.33
C LEU A 471 -7.23 -0.20 3.00
N SER A 472 -8.15 -1.16 3.06
CA SER A 472 -9.39 -1.10 3.84
C SER A 472 -9.17 -0.91 5.34
N LYS A 473 -7.98 -1.23 5.87
CA LYS A 473 -7.58 -0.99 7.26
C LYS A 473 -6.72 0.27 7.43
N THR A 474 -6.44 1.00 6.35
CA THR A 474 -5.72 2.27 6.41
C THR A 474 -6.67 3.45 6.39
N ASP A 475 -6.29 4.55 7.04
CA ASP A 475 -7.11 5.76 7.06
C ASP A 475 -6.94 6.61 5.80
N PHE A 476 -6.30 6.12 4.73
CA PHE A 476 -5.93 7.00 3.63
C PHE A 476 -7.12 7.49 2.81
N ASN A 477 -7.27 8.82 2.73
CA ASN A 477 -8.19 9.42 1.79
C ASN A 477 -7.71 9.18 0.34
N LYS A 478 -8.57 8.57 -0.49
CA LYS A 478 -8.24 8.20 -1.87
C LYS A 478 -7.91 9.41 -2.74
N GLN A 479 -8.67 10.51 -2.61
CA GLN A 479 -8.44 11.72 -3.39
C GLN A 479 -7.09 12.34 -3.03
N ASP A 480 -6.78 12.45 -1.74
CA ASP A 480 -5.50 13.00 -1.30
C ASP A 480 -4.32 12.13 -1.73
N LEU A 481 -4.46 10.80 -1.68
CA LEU A 481 -3.47 9.88 -2.23
C LEU A 481 -3.25 10.14 -3.73
N ILE A 482 -4.33 10.23 -4.51
CA ILE A 482 -4.25 10.54 -5.95
C ILE A 482 -3.52 11.87 -6.18
N HIS A 483 -3.92 12.94 -5.47
CA HIS A 483 -3.30 14.26 -5.64
C HIS A 483 -1.81 14.25 -5.26
N LEU A 484 -1.43 13.61 -4.15
CA LEU A 484 -0.02 13.50 -3.76
C LEU A 484 0.79 12.66 -4.76
N VAL A 485 0.22 11.59 -5.32
CA VAL A 485 0.85 10.81 -6.40
C VAL A 485 1.02 11.66 -7.67
N LEU A 486 0.03 12.49 -8.00
CA LEU A 486 0.13 13.42 -9.13
C LEU A 486 1.20 14.49 -8.91
N ILE A 487 1.34 15.02 -7.69
CA ILE A 487 2.45 15.91 -7.32
C ILE A 487 3.78 15.15 -7.43
N HIS A 488 3.86 13.92 -6.91
CA HIS A 488 5.08 13.10 -6.99
C HIS A 488 5.55 12.88 -8.44
N LEU A 489 4.62 12.58 -9.34
CA LEU A 489 4.91 12.26 -10.74
C LEU A 489 5.21 13.46 -11.63
N ASN A 490 4.51 14.58 -11.41
CA ASN A 490 4.59 15.75 -12.30
C ASN A 490 5.41 16.89 -11.69
N TYR A 491 5.53 16.97 -10.36
CA TYR A 491 6.20 18.04 -9.62
C TYR A 491 7.15 17.48 -8.54
N PRO A 492 8.19 16.71 -8.91
CA PRO A 492 9.05 16.02 -7.95
C PRO A 492 9.84 16.97 -7.04
N GLY A 493 10.05 18.23 -7.44
CA GLY A 493 10.63 19.27 -6.58
C GLY A 493 9.68 19.69 -5.45
N LEU A 494 8.42 19.99 -5.80
CA LEU A 494 7.37 20.32 -4.84
C LEU A 494 7.07 19.15 -3.89
N PHE A 495 7.01 17.92 -4.40
CA PHE A 495 6.84 16.74 -3.55
C PHE A 495 7.97 16.61 -2.52
N ARG A 496 9.23 16.85 -2.93
CA ARG A 496 10.38 16.83 -2.02
C ARG A 496 10.30 17.92 -0.97
N GLN A 497 9.82 19.11 -1.32
CA GLN A 497 9.59 20.19 -0.37
C GLN A 497 8.54 19.79 0.68
N ILE A 498 7.37 19.29 0.26
CA ILE A 498 6.32 18.81 1.17
C ILE A 498 6.90 17.72 2.08
N TYR A 499 7.62 16.74 1.51
CA TYR A 499 8.25 15.67 2.27
C TYR A 499 9.23 16.19 3.32
N GLN A 500 10.07 17.18 3.00
CA GLN A 500 11.05 17.73 3.94
C GLN A 500 10.41 18.57 5.05
N GLU A 501 9.35 19.31 4.74
CA GLU A 501 8.66 20.17 5.70
C GLU A 501 7.70 19.42 6.62
N GLU A 502 7.19 18.25 6.21
CA GLU A 502 6.06 17.57 6.87
C GLU A 502 6.40 16.14 7.35
N THR A 503 7.67 15.73 7.31
CA THR A 503 8.10 14.44 7.88
C THR A 503 9.06 14.64 9.03
N SER A 504 9.36 13.57 9.77
CA SER A 504 10.25 13.62 10.94
C SER A 504 9.67 14.46 12.08
N SER A 505 8.34 14.41 12.26
CA SER A 505 7.59 15.18 13.26
C SER A 505 7.65 16.71 13.09
N LEU A 506 7.97 17.19 11.89
CA LEU A 506 7.88 18.60 11.54
C LEU A 506 6.45 18.96 11.11
N GLU A 507 6.00 20.13 11.53
CA GLU A 507 4.71 20.74 11.13
C GLU A 507 4.98 21.94 10.21
N GLY A 508 5.07 21.64 8.93
CA GLY A 508 5.49 22.57 7.88
C GLY A 508 4.41 23.55 7.41
N SER A 509 4.57 23.99 6.17
CA SER A 509 3.67 24.98 5.54
C SER A 509 2.38 24.37 4.97
N PHE A 510 2.27 23.04 4.86
CA PHE A 510 1.19 22.35 4.15
C PHE A 510 0.09 21.83 5.08
N SER A 511 0.34 21.80 6.39
CA SER A 511 -0.63 21.32 7.39
C SER A 511 -1.55 22.42 7.94
N LEU A 512 -2.82 22.07 8.17
CA LEU A 512 -3.81 22.95 8.79
C LEU A 512 -3.59 23.07 10.31
N ARG A 513 -3.86 24.27 10.83
CA ARG A 513 -3.71 24.61 12.25
C ARG A 513 -5.04 25.10 12.82
N LYS A 514 -5.35 24.71 14.05
CA LYS A 514 -6.51 25.20 14.79
C LYS A 514 -6.12 26.47 15.56
N ARG A 515 -6.72 27.62 15.21
CA ARG A 515 -6.59 28.91 15.92
C ARG A 515 -8.01 29.46 16.17
N ASP A 516 -8.30 29.90 17.39
CA ASP A 516 -9.61 30.43 17.80
C ASP A 516 -10.79 29.49 17.47
N SER A 517 -10.61 28.19 17.72
CA SER A 517 -11.58 27.13 17.39
C SER A 517 -11.90 26.97 15.90
N LYS A 518 -11.14 27.59 14.99
CA LYS A 518 -11.28 27.46 13.53
C LYS A 518 -10.02 26.86 12.90
N TRP A 519 -10.21 26.09 11.82
CA TRP A 519 -9.10 25.60 11.00
C TRP A 519 -8.61 26.72 10.08
N LYS A 520 -7.29 26.84 9.94
CA LYS A 520 -6.62 27.79 9.06
C LYS A 520 -5.38 27.16 8.44
N ASN A 521 -5.04 27.59 7.22
CA ASN A 521 -3.76 27.29 6.60
C ASN A 521 -2.59 27.92 7.36
N SER A 522 -1.38 27.41 7.13
CA SER A 522 -0.16 28.04 7.63
C SER A 522 0.03 29.43 6.99
N ASP A 523 0.73 30.31 7.69
CA ASP A 523 0.95 31.69 7.25
C ASP A 523 1.79 31.75 5.93
N ASN A 524 2.61 30.72 5.66
CA ASN A 524 3.46 30.63 4.45
C ASN A 524 2.75 29.96 3.25
N PHE A 525 1.62 29.28 3.46
CA PHE A 525 0.96 28.49 2.41
C PHE A 525 0.51 29.34 1.21
N SER A 526 0.01 30.57 1.45
CA SER A 526 -0.39 31.48 0.37
C SER A 526 0.78 31.90 -0.51
N HIS A 527 1.94 32.17 0.08
CA HIS A 527 3.15 32.52 -0.65
C HIS A 527 3.69 31.34 -1.47
N ILE A 528 3.53 30.10 -0.98
CA ILE A 528 3.83 28.90 -1.77
C ILE A 528 2.91 28.85 -2.99
N LEU A 529 1.60 29.04 -2.83
CA LEU A 529 0.65 29.03 -3.96
C LEU A 529 0.97 30.10 -5.01
N GLU A 530 1.43 31.28 -4.63
CA GLU A 530 1.77 32.35 -5.59
C GLU A 530 2.98 31.99 -6.48
N ASN A 531 3.87 31.13 -6.02
CA ASN A 531 5.10 30.75 -6.71
C ASN A 531 4.99 29.44 -7.52
N GLN A 532 3.80 28.82 -7.58
CA GLN A 532 3.60 27.56 -8.28
C GLN A 532 2.81 27.73 -9.58
N GLU A 533 3.02 26.81 -10.52
CA GLU A 533 2.26 26.75 -11.76
C GLU A 533 0.79 26.38 -11.51
N SER A 534 -0.11 26.76 -12.43
CA SER A 534 -1.57 26.60 -12.29
C SER A 534 -2.03 25.21 -11.83
N ASN A 535 -1.51 24.14 -12.43
CA ASN A 535 -1.92 22.77 -12.08
C ASN A 535 -1.35 22.31 -10.72
N ALA A 536 -0.13 22.75 -10.37
CA ALA A 536 0.44 22.49 -9.04
C ALA A 536 -0.36 23.22 -7.95
N CYS A 537 -0.70 24.49 -8.18
CA CYS A 537 -1.61 25.27 -7.33
C CYS A 537 -2.95 24.57 -7.15
N PHE A 538 -3.54 24.05 -8.23
CA PHE A 538 -4.79 23.33 -8.17
C PHE A 538 -4.69 22.11 -7.24
N LEU A 539 -3.68 21.25 -7.40
CA LEU A 539 -3.48 20.08 -6.54
C LEU A 539 -3.25 20.47 -5.08
N LEU A 540 -2.40 21.47 -4.82
CA LEU A 540 -2.16 21.97 -3.45
C LEU A 540 -3.44 22.50 -2.80
N ARG A 541 -4.32 23.17 -3.57
CA ARG A 541 -5.61 23.63 -3.06
C ARG A 541 -6.56 22.47 -2.74
N GLN A 542 -6.62 21.44 -3.58
CA GLN A 542 -7.46 20.26 -3.29
C GLN A 542 -7.00 19.52 -2.03
N LEU A 543 -5.69 19.53 -1.76
CA LEU A 543 -5.09 18.84 -0.61
C LEU A 543 -5.18 19.64 0.69
N PHE A 544 -4.90 20.94 0.64
CA PHE A 544 -4.55 21.71 1.84
C PHE A 544 -5.38 22.97 2.04
N ASP A 545 -6.02 23.56 1.02
CA ASP A 545 -6.71 24.84 1.15
C ASP A 545 -8.02 24.70 1.95
N VAL A 546 -8.08 25.37 3.10
CA VAL A 546 -9.21 25.28 4.05
C VAL A 546 -10.55 25.65 3.42
N LYS A 547 -10.57 26.54 2.42
CA LYS A 547 -11.79 26.98 1.73
C LYS A 547 -12.28 25.94 0.75
N VAL A 548 -11.36 25.31 0.03
CA VAL A 548 -11.69 24.24 -0.92
C VAL A 548 -12.17 22.99 -0.18
N LEU A 549 -11.54 22.69 0.96
CA LEU A 549 -11.95 21.61 1.86
C LEU A 549 -13.22 21.91 2.66
N LYS A 550 -13.71 23.16 2.65
CA LYS A 550 -14.91 23.64 3.37
C LYS A 550 -14.80 23.53 4.90
N PHE A 551 -13.60 23.62 5.46
CA PHE A 551 -13.38 23.56 6.92
C PHE A 551 -13.45 24.92 7.64
N GLU A 552 -13.62 26.03 6.91
CA GLU A 552 -13.68 27.39 7.48
C GLU A 552 -15.06 27.75 8.06
N ASP A 553 -16.15 27.13 7.58
CA ASP A 553 -17.51 27.53 7.94
C ASP A 553 -17.92 26.99 9.33
N PRO A 554 -18.17 27.85 10.33
CA PRO A 554 -18.64 27.43 11.65
C PRO A 554 -20.04 26.80 11.64
N ARG A 555 -20.80 26.94 10.55
CA ARG A 555 -22.11 26.29 10.34
C ARG A 555 -22.04 25.02 9.50
N SER A 556 -20.92 24.78 8.80
CA SER A 556 -20.69 23.46 8.20
C SER A 556 -20.60 22.44 9.32
N PHE A 557 -21.25 21.29 9.14
CA PHE A 557 -21.21 20.19 10.10
C PHE A 557 -19.78 19.97 10.58
N ARG A 558 -19.62 19.76 11.90
CA ARG A 558 -18.34 19.47 12.55
C ARG A 558 -17.53 18.51 11.66
N LEU A 559 -16.28 18.87 11.37
CA LEU A 559 -15.29 17.99 10.73
C LEU A 559 -15.48 16.57 11.28
N SER A 560 -15.80 15.62 10.40
CA SER A 560 -16.04 14.25 10.85
C SER A 560 -14.74 13.62 11.32
N ASP A 561 -14.81 12.67 12.26
CA ASP A 561 -13.64 11.93 12.72
C ASP A 561 -12.96 11.22 11.53
N GLU A 562 -13.75 10.71 10.57
CA GLU A 562 -13.24 10.13 9.33
C GLU A 562 -12.39 11.11 8.52
N GLU A 563 -12.86 12.34 8.31
CA GLU A 563 -12.07 13.36 7.61
C GLU A 563 -10.83 13.77 8.42
N TYR A 564 -10.96 13.89 9.75
CA TYR A 564 -9.85 14.28 10.61
C TYR A 564 -8.71 13.25 10.62
N PHE A 565 -9.02 11.95 10.62
CA PHE A 565 -8.02 10.89 10.60
C PHE A 565 -7.58 10.44 9.20
N SER A 566 -8.27 10.89 8.14
CA SER A 566 -7.93 10.48 6.76
C SER A 566 -7.29 11.54 5.87
N ARG A 567 -7.66 12.81 6.06
CA ARG A 567 -7.20 13.87 5.15
C ARG A 567 -5.72 14.19 5.36
N ALA A 568 -5.03 14.40 4.25
CA ALA A 568 -3.61 14.75 4.18
C ALA A 568 -3.30 16.12 4.77
N CYS A 569 -4.29 16.98 5.01
CA CYS A 569 -4.07 18.30 5.59
C CYS A 569 -3.81 18.31 7.10
N PHE A 570 -3.84 17.15 7.77
CA PHE A 570 -3.58 17.01 9.20
C PHE A 570 -2.26 16.29 9.47
N ASN A 571 -1.38 16.94 10.24
CA ASN A 571 -0.04 16.42 10.55
C ASN A 571 0.47 16.86 11.94
N LYS A 572 -0.41 16.88 12.96
CA LYS A 572 -0.13 17.45 14.28
C LYS A 572 -0.29 16.44 15.41
N GLY A 573 0.68 16.41 16.33
CA GLY A 573 0.65 15.54 17.50
C GLY A 573 0.64 14.06 17.13
N GLU A 574 -0.37 13.32 17.61
CA GLU A 574 -0.59 11.91 17.25
C GLU A 574 -1.17 11.73 15.84
N VAL A 575 -1.78 12.77 15.27
CA VAL A 575 -2.47 12.73 13.98
C VAL A 575 -1.52 13.15 12.86
N LYS A 576 -0.77 12.17 12.33
CA LYS A 576 0.28 12.37 11.31
C LYS A 576 -0.12 11.82 9.94
N ASN A 577 -1.30 12.18 9.44
CA ASN A 577 -1.86 11.60 8.22
C ASN A 577 -1.00 11.92 6.99
N LEU A 578 -0.56 13.18 6.88
CA LEU A 578 0.32 13.63 5.80
C LEU A 578 1.63 12.84 5.77
N GLU A 579 2.31 12.73 6.92
CA GLU A 579 3.55 11.97 7.03
C GLU A 579 3.35 10.50 6.65
N LYS A 580 2.25 9.87 7.07
CA LYS A 580 1.92 8.48 6.69
C LYS A 580 1.74 8.33 5.18
N LEU A 581 1.02 9.23 4.51
CA LEU A 581 0.84 9.23 3.05
C LEU A 581 2.16 9.46 2.32
N LEU A 582 2.97 10.42 2.77
CA LEU A 582 4.27 10.73 2.18
C LEU A 582 5.25 9.55 2.30
N LYS A 583 5.28 8.88 3.45
CA LYS A 583 6.08 7.67 3.68
C LYS A 583 5.58 6.48 2.86
N LEU A 584 4.28 6.34 2.66
CA LEU A 584 3.73 5.34 1.74
C LEU A 584 4.24 5.59 0.32
N ILE A 585 4.10 6.82 -0.18
CA ILE A 585 4.47 7.17 -1.56
C ILE A 585 5.98 7.07 -1.78
N ALA A 586 6.78 7.64 -0.88
CA ALA A 586 8.23 7.77 -1.09
C ALA A 586 9.03 6.55 -0.62
N ARG A 587 8.54 5.82 0.39
CA ARG A 587 9.27 4.72 1.04
C ARG A 587 8.52 3.39 1.04
N CYS A 588 7.30 3.34 0.52
CA CYS A 588 6.43 2.16 0.59
C CYS A 588 6.21 1.68 2.03
N ILE A 589 6.30 2.58 3.02
CA ILE A 589 6.07 2.27 4.44
C ILE A 589 4.59 2.42 4.73
N LYS A 590 3.99 1.38 5.33
CA LYS A 590 2.58 1.33 5.68
C LYS A 590 2.41 1.56 7.19
N PRO A 591 1.34 2.26 7.62
CA PRO A 591 1.03 2.37 9.04
C PRO A 591 0.65 1.00 9.59
N LYS A 592 1.01 0.73 10.84
CA LYS A 592 0.53 -0.48 11.53
C LYS A 592 -0.98 -0.36 11.76
N PRO A 593 -1.76 -1.45 11.74
CA PRO A 593 -3.20 -1.39 12.04
C PRO A 593 -3.52 -0.70 13.37
N THR A 594 -2.70 -0.89 14.40
CA THR A 594 -2.86 -0.23 15.72
C THR A 594 -2.69 1.30 15.67
N GLU A 595 -2.14 1.85 14.60
CA GLU A 595 -1.98 3.29 14.37
C GLU A 595 -3.12 3.88 13.52
N THR A 596 -4.09 3.07 13.07
CA THR A 596 -5.17 3.50 12.18
C THR A 596 -6.50 3.65 12.91
N TYR A 597 -7.19 4.75 12.64
CA TYR A 597 -8.54 5.01 13.15
C TYR A 597 -9.55 3.95 12.66
N THR A 598 -9.39 3.48 11.43
CA THR A 598 -10.27 2.50 10.79
C THR A 598 -10.35 1.18 11.57
N LEU A 599 -9.23 0.73 12.16
CA LEU A 599 -9.24 -0.46 13.03
C LEU A 599 -10.17 -0.26 14.24
N TYR A 600 -9.98 0.84 14.97
CA TYR A 600 -10.78 1.14 16.16
C TYR A 600 -12.24 1.38 15.82
N LYS A 601 -12.52 2.12 14.74
CA LYS A 601 -13.88 2.35 14.27
C LYS A 601 -14.58 1.04 13.92
N SER A 602 -13.94 0.15 13.16
CA SER A 602 -14.53 -1.15 12.82
C SER A 602 -14.80 -2.01 14.06
N SER A 603 -13.95 -1.89 15.09
CA SER A 603 -14.15 -2.57 16.37
C SER A 603 -15.32 -2.00 17.16
N VAL A 604 -15.49 -0.67 17.16
CA VAL A 604 -16.66 0.00 17.76
C VAL A 604 -17.94 -0.36 17.01
N ASP A 605 -17.91 -0.36 15.67
CA ASP A 605 -19.07 -0.71 14.84
C ASP A 605 -19.52 -2.16 15.10
N LYS A 606 -18.58 -3.10 15.32
CA LYS A 606 -18.89 -4.47 15.75
C LYS A 606 -19.61 -4.53 17.09
N ILE A 607 -19.13 -3.75 18.07
CA ILE A 607 -19.76 -3.67 19.41
C ILE A 607 -21.16 -3.08 19.30
N ILE A 608 -21.34 -2.01 18.50
CA ILE A 608 -22.66 -1.42 18.24
C ILE A 608 -23.61 -2.43 17.57
N ASN A 609 -23.08 -3.34 16.74
CA ASN A 609 -23.83 -4.40 16.08
C ASN A 609 -23.97 -5.70 16.92
N GLY A 610 -23.62 -5.66 18.21
CA GLY A 610 -23.90 -6.72 19.18
C GLY A 610 -22.74 -7.66 19.54
N GLU A 611 -21.51 -7.42 19.05
CA GLU A 611 -20.31 -8.15 19.50
C GLU A 611 -19.94 -7.72 20.94
N MET A 612 -19.68 -8.67 21.84
CA MET A 612 -19.36 -8.35 23.23
C MET A 612 -17.97 -7.73 23.36
N TYR A 613 -17.86 -6.59 24.07
CA TYR A 613 -16.59 -5.90 24.31
C TYR A 613 -15.54 -6.82 24.96
N SER A 614 -15.97 -7.64 25.92
CA SER A 614 -15.10 -8.63 26.58
C SER A 614 -14.51 -9.68 25.65
N GLU A 615 -15.22 -10.09 24.60
CA GLU A 615 -14.76 -11.10 23.63
C GLU A 615 -13.78 -10.45 22.64
N LEU A 616 -14.10 -9.26 22.16
CA LEU A 616 -13.24 -8.49 21.27
C LEU A 616 -11.86 -8.22 21.87
N LEU A 617 -11.78 -7.94 23.16
CA LEU A 617 -10.51 -7.74 23.87
C LEU A 617 -9.66 -9.01 24.02
N LYS A 618 -10.28 -10.20 24.05
CA LYS A 618 -9.58 -11.49 24.20
C LYS A 618 -9.03 -11.99 22.87
N ASP A 619 -9.82 -11.89 21.82
CA ASP A 619 -9.53 -12.54 20.54
C ASP A 619 -8.68 -11.67 19.60
N ASN A 620 -8.67 -10.34 19.80
CA ASN A 620 -7.98 -9.44 18.90
C ASN A 620 -6.52 -9.19 19.30
N GLN A 621 -5.59 -9.74 18.51
CA GLN A 621 -4.15 -9.56 18.71
C GLN A 621 -3.71 -8.08 18.67
N ASP A 622 -4.42 -7.24 17.91
CA ASP A 622 -4.14 -5.80 17.80
C ASP A 622 -4.56 -5.01 19.06
N MET A 623 -5.32 -5.62 19.99
CA MET A 623 -5.82 -4.99 21.23
C MET A 623 -5.10 -5.47 22.50
N ARG A 624 -3.87 -5.98 22.35
CA ARG A 624 -3.06 -6.52 23.47
C ARG A 624 -2.38 -5.44 24.31
N THR A 625 -2.04 -4.30 23.72
CA THR A 625 -1.35 -3.21 24.43
C THR A 625 -2.35 -2.31 25.16
N GLN A 626 -1.93 -1.70 26.26
CA GLN A 626 -2.76 -0.76 27.01
C GLN A 626 -3.14 0.46 26.15
N GLU A 627 -2.19 0.99 25.38
CA GLU A 627 -2.42 2.12 24.47
C GLU A 627 -3.55 1.85 23.45
N SER A 628 -3.58 0.66 22.84
CA SER A 628 -4.64 0.29 21.89
C SER A 628 -6.00 0.13 22.57
N ARG A 629 -6.02 -0.39 23.80
CA ARG A 629 -7.26 -0.50 24.59
C ARG A 629 -7.81 0.87 24.97
N ASP A 630 -6.94 1.80 25.36
CA ASP A 630 -7.33 3.16 25.71
C ASP A 630 -7.88 3.92 24.48
N LYS A 631 -7.24 3.76 23.30
CA LYS A 631 -7.75 4.31 22.03
C LYS A 631 -9.12 3.76 21.66
N LEU A 632 -9.31 2.45 21.78
CA LEU A 632 -10.61 1.81 21.55
C LEU A 632 -11.66 2.34 22.53
N LEU A 633 -11.34 2.40 23.82
CA LEU A 633 -12.26 2.84 24.86
C LEU A 633 -12.67 4.30 24.65
N ASN A 634 -11.73 5.19 24.32
CA ASN A 634 -12.02 6.60 24.03
C ASN A 634 -13.00 6.75 22.86
N LEU A 635 -12.81 5.98 21.78
CA LEU A 635 -13.71 6.00 20.64
C LEU A 635 -15.08 5.37 20.96
N LEU A 636 -15.11 4.31 21.76
CA LEU A 636 -16.34 3.68 22.22
C LEU A 636 -17.16 4.64 23.11
N VAL A 637 -16.50 5.37 24.01
CA VAL A 637 -17.12 6.40 24.87
C VAL A 637 -17.70 7.57 24.06
N SER A 638 -17.12 7.91 22.91
CA SER A 638 -17.70 8.95 22.04
C SER A 638 -18.93 8.46 21.28
N HIS A 639 -19.07 7.15 21.08
CA HIS A 639 -20.18 6.50 20.35
C HIS A 639 -21.18 5.75 21.25
N SER A 640 -21.02 5.81 22.58
CA SER A 640 -21.77 4.99 23.52
C SER A 640 -23.29 5.21 23.52
N TYR A 641 -23.76 6.32 22.94
CA TYR A 641 -25.19 6.60 22.76
C TYR A 641 -25.88 5.67 21.76
N LYS A 642 -25.14 4.97 20.89
CA LYS A 642 -25.67 4.00 19.92
C LYS A 642 -25.75 2.57 20.46
N LEU A 643 -25.20 2.32 21.65
CA LEU A 643 -25.11 0.98 22.21
C LEU A 643 -26.47 0.51 22.75
N ASP A 644 -26.73 -0.79 22.62
CA ASP A 644 -27.87 -1.42 23.27
C ASP A 644 -27.58 -1.73 24.74
N LYS A 645 -28.63 -2.14 25.48
CA LYS A 645 -28.53 -2.39 26.92
C LYS A 645 -27.55 -3.51 27.26
N ALA A 646 -27.56 -4.60 26.48
CA ALA A 646 -26.73 -5.77 26.71
C ALA A 646 -25.23 -5.45 26.51
N SER A 647 -24.90 -4.67 25.48
CA SER A 647 -23.54 -4.21 25.20
C SER A 647 -23.04 -3.30 26.33
N VAL A 648 -23.90 -2.40 26.82
CA VAL A 648 -23.56 -1.51 27.94
C VAL A 648 -23.31 -2.28 29.22
N ASP A 649 -24.15 -3.28 29.53
CA ASP A 649 -23.95 -4.18 30.67
C ASP A 649 -22.60 -4.91 30.57
N ASN A 650 -22.30 -5.48 29.39
CA ASN A 650 -21.03 -6.15 29.15
C ASN A 650 -19.82 -5.21 29.31
N ILE A 651 -19.90 -3.97 28.80
CA ILE A 651 -18.83 -2.98 28.93
C ILE A 651 -18.63 -2.57 30.39
N ILE A 652 -19.72 -2.31 31.13
CA ILE A 652 -19.65 -1.96 32.56
C ILE A 652 -18.94 -3.09 33.34
N ASP A 653 -19.36 -4.34 33.13
CA ASP A 653 -18.78 -5.49 33.82
C ASP A 653 -17.30 -5.71 33.46
N THR A 654 -16.97 -5.52 32.18
CA THR A 654 -15.59 -5.62 31.71
C THR A 654 -14.70 -4.53 32.32
N LEU A 655 -15.18 -3.27 32.36
CA LEU A 655 -14.43 -2.16 32.95
C LEU A 655 -14.22 -2.35 34.46
N ILE A 656 -15.24 -2.80 35.19
CA ILE A 656 -15.10 -3.10 36.62
C ILE A 656 -14.10 -4.23 36.84
N THR A 657 -14.14 -5.28 36.01
CA THR A 657 -13.16 -6.38 36.06
C THR A 657 -11.74 -5.85 35.82
N GLN A 658 -11.53 -5.01 34.81
CA GLN A 658 -10.23 -4.40 34.52
C GLN A 658 -9.72 -3.49 35.64
N ILE A 659 -10.61 -2.72 36.29
CA ILE A 659 -10.27 -1.93 37.48
C ILE A 659 -9.80 -2.86 38.60
N GLN A 660 -10.51 -3.96 38.84
CA GLN A 660 -10.17 -4.90 39.90
C GLN A 660 -8.90 -5.71 39.63
N GLU A 661 -8.59 -6.01 38.37
CA GLU A 661 -7.34 -6.70 37.97
C GLU A 661 -6.13 -5.77 37.95
N SER A 662 -6.34 -4.44 37.93
CA SER A 662 -5.25 -3.46 37.92
C SER A 662 -4.48 -3.45 39.25
N PRO A 663 -3.15 -3.19 39.24
CA PRO A 663 -2.36 -3.07 40.46
C PRO A 663 -2.88 -1.98 41.43
N ILE A 664 -2.51 -2.10 42.70
CA ILE A 664 -2.83 -1.14 43.78
C ILE A 664 -2.10 0.21 43.64
N LEU A 665 -1.13 0.32 42.72
CA LEU A 665 -0.30 1.53 42.54
C LEU A 665 -1.11 2.68 41.93
N PHE A 666 -1.61 3.55 42.82
CA PHE A 666 -2.55 4.59 42.46
C PHE A 666 -1.91 5.87 41.88
N TYR A 667 -0.64 6.16 42.21
CA TYR A 667 0.06 7.41 41.88
C TYR A 667 1.09 7.26 40.76
N THR A 668 0.77 6.44 39.76
CA THR A 668 1.60 6.30 38.56
C THR A 668 1.03 7.16 37.45
N LYS A 669 1.92 7.74 36.63
CA LYS A 669 1.58 8.54 35.44
C LYS A 669 0.68 7.79 34.45
N GLU A 670 0.67 6.46 34.55
CA GLU A 670 -0.13 5.51 33.77
C GLU A 670 -1.33 4.92 34.55
N SER A 671 -1.92 5.63 35.53
CA SER A 671 -3.07 5.10 36.30
C SER A 671 -4.30 4.83 35.40
N SER A 672 -4.38 3.63 34.83
CA SER A 672 -5.49 3.12 34.04
C SER A 672 -6.81 3.08 34.83
N ARG A 673 -6.76 2.87 36.15
CA ARG A 673 -7.94 2.83 37.05
C ARG A 673 -8.81 4.08 36.94
N LYS A 674 -8.21 5.26 37.09
CA LYS A 674 -8.91 6.55 36.98
C LYS A 674 -9.58 6.72 35.61
N ASN A 675 -8.88 6.37 34.54
CA ASN A 675 -9.40 6.49 33.19
C ASN A 675 -10.59 5.55 32.96
N TYR A 676 -10.54 4.33 33.50
CA TYR A 676 -11.67 3.39 33.45
C TYR A 676 -12.88 3.89 34.23
N ILE A 677 -12.70 4.43 35.43
CA ILE A 677 -13.80 5.00 36.22
C ILE A 677 -14.45 6.19 35.49
N LEU A 678 -13.64 7.09 34.92
CA LEU A 678 -14.17 8.22 34.14
C LEU A 678 -14.89 7.77 32.87
N SER A 679 -14.37 6.73 32.20
CA SER A 679 -15.00 6.14 31.01
C SER A 679 -16.33 5.48 31.36
N LEU A 680 -16.40 4.74 32.47
CA LEU A 680 -17.61 4.13 33.00
C LEU A 680 -18.69 5.19 33.25
N ILE A 681 -18.33 6.30 33.92
CA ILE A 681 -19.25 7.42 34.19
C ILE A 681 -19.72 8.09 32.89
N SER A 682 -18.81 8.27 31.93
CA SER A 682 -19.16 8.85 30.62
C SER A 682 -20.13 7.97 29.83
N ILE A 683 -19.93 6.64 29.88
CA ILE A 683 -20.83 5.65 29.26
C ILE A 683 -22.20 5.70 29.92
N LEU A 684 -22.26 5.64 31.25
CA LEU A 684 -23.51 5.76 32.01
C LEU A 684 -24.29 7.03 31.66
N ASN A 685 -23.59 8.17 31.56
CA ASN A 685 -24.21 9.45 31.23
C ASN A 685 -24.73 9.53 29.78
N LYS A 686 -24.07 8.87 28.82
CA LYS A 686 -24.39 9.00 27.38
C LYS A 686 -25.28 7.89 26.83
N CYS A 687 -25.25 6.71 27.43
CA CYS A 687 -25.98 5.53 26.96
C CYS A 687 -27.47 5.83 26.79
N GLY A 688 -27.98 5.73 25.55
CA GLY A 688 -29.38 5.98 25.24
C GLY A 688 -29.82 7.46 25.21
N TRP A 689 -28.88 8.40 25.29
CA TRP A 689 -29.12 9.85 25.31
C TRP A 689 -28.40 10.57 24.14
N GLY A 690 -28.51 10.01 22.92
CA GLY A 690 -27.83 10.49 21.71
C GLY A 690 -28.29 11.86 21.19
N HIS A 691 -27.61 12.37 20.15
CA HIS A 691 -27.89 13.71 19.63
C HIS A 691 -29.13 13.80 18.73
N SER A 692 -29.48 12.75 17.97
CA SER A 692 -30.64 12.72 17.08
C SER A 692 -31.90 12.17 17.77
N ALA A 693 -33.10 12.47 17.26
CA ALA A 693 -34.36 11.96 17.83
C ALA A 693 -34.53 10.44 17.66
N GLU A 694 -33.81 9.83 16.72
CA GLU A 694 -33.78 8.38 16.46
C GLU A 694 -32.79 7.66 17.39
N ASP A 695 -31.70 8.34 17.80
CA ASP A 695 -30.66 7.83 18.71
C ASP A 695 -30.94 8.11 20.20
N ARG A 696 -32.14 8.60 20.55
CA ARG A 696 -32.56 8.88 21.93
C ARG A 696 -33.58 7.86 22.40
N HIS A 697 -33.39 7.36 23.63
CA HIS A 697 -34.53 6.89 24.39
C HIS A 697 -35.57 8.01 24.50
N LYS A 698 -36.86 7.67 24.42
CA LYS A 698 -37.92 8.64 24.68
C LYS A 698 -37.67 9.25 26.06
N ASN A 699 -37.56 10.58 26.12
CA ASN A 699 -37.33 11.33 27.36
C ASN A 699 -38.55 11.20 28.29
N ASN A 700 -38.62 10.07 29.00
CA ASN A 700 -39.65 9.73 29.96
C ASN A 700 -38.98 9.52 31.34
N GLY A 701 -39.76 9.58 32.41
CA GLY A 701 -39.23 9.41 33.78
C GLY A 701 -38.48 8.09 33.99
N LEU A 702 -38.87 7.02 33.29
CA LEU A 702 -38.29 5.68 33.42
C LEU A 702 -36.87 5.58 32.86
N HIS A 703 -36.61 6.10 31.66
CA HIS A 703 -35.26 6.08 31.08
C HIS A 703 -34.29 7.00 31.84
N ARG A 704 -34.81 8.09 32.45
CA ARG A 704 -33.99 8.98 33.30
C ARG A 704 -33.50 8.29 34.58
N LYS A 705 -34.28 7.37 35.14
CA LYS A 705 -33.91 6.63 36.36
C LYS A 705 -33.05 5.39 36.12
N GLU A 706 -33.01 4.89 34.88
CA GLU A 706 -32.28 3.67 34.56
C GLU A 706 -30.79 3.72 34.95
N ILE A 707 -30.14 4.88 34.82
CA ILE A 707 -28.75 5.08 35.25
C ILE A 707 -28.63 4.83 36.77
N ALA A 708 -29.55 5.38 37.56
CA ALA A 708 -29.57 5.16 39.00
C ALA A 708 -29.85 3.69 39.35
N TRP A 709 -30.73 3.02 38.61
CA TRP A 709 -31.00 1.59 38.80
C TRP A 709 -29.76 0.71 38.57
N ARG A 710 -28.95 1.04 37.56
CA ARG A 710 -27.66 0.37 37.31
C ARG A 710 -26.66 0.61 38.44
N ILE A 711 -26.61 1.84 38.96
CA ILE A 711 -25.73 2.21 40.08
C ILE A 711 -26.12 1.43 41.34
N PHE A 712 -27.39 1.51 41.74
CA PHE A 712 -27.90 0.96 42.99
C PHE A 712 -28.26 -0.54 42.91
N GLY A 713 -28.36 -1.10 41.71
CA GLY A 713 -28.87 -2.47 41.54
C GLY A 713 -30.36 -2.59 41.90
N SER A 714 -31.17 -1.60 41.50
CA SER A 714 -32.62 -1.60 41.75
C SER A 714 -33.42 -1.95 40.50
N ASN A 715 -34.71 -2.28 40.66
CA ASN A 715 -35.63 -2.59 39.57
C ASN A 715 -35.10 -3.70 38.63
N LEU A 716 -34.89 -3.42 37.34
CA LEU A 716 -34.39 -4.37 36.34
C LEU A 716 -32.96 -4.86 36.59
N TYR A 717 -32.20 -4.22 37.49
CA TYR A 717 -30.79 -4.53 37.77
C TYR A 717 -30.59 -5.14 39.17
N HIS A 718 -31.63 -5.74 39.75
CA HIS A 718 -31.58 -6.33 41.09
C HIS A 718 -30.40 -7.30 41.27
N GLY A 719 -29.54 -7.04 42.27
CA GLY A 719 -28.36 -7.86 42.56
C GLY A 719 -27.18 -7.69 41.60
N THR A 720 -27.23 -6.68 40.71
CA THR A 720 -26.15 -6.39 39.75
C THR A 720 -25.64 -4.94 39.85
N GLY A 721 -25.85 -4.29 41.00
CA GLY A 721 -25.52 -2.89 41.23
C GLY A 721 -24.02 -2.60 41.14
N ILE A 722 -23.67 -1.50 40.47
CA ILE A 722 -22.27 -1.07 40.29
C ILE A 722 -21.57 -0.85 41.63
N LEU A 723 -22.26 -0.29 42.63
CA LEU A 723 -21.66 -0.02 43.95
C LEU A 723 -21.16 -1.31 44.63
N GLU A 724 -21.98 -2.37 44.61
CA GLU A 724 -21.61 -3.68 45.17
C GLU A 724 -20.52 -4.36 44.35
N LYS A 725 -20.58 -4.23 43.02
CA LYS A 725 -19.60 -4.83 42.11
C LYS A 725 -18.19 -4.34 42.40
N PHE A 726 -17.96 -3.04 42.66
CA PHE A 726 -16.64 -2.51 43.01
C PHE A 726 -15.97 -3.25 44.18
N ILE A 727 -16.74 -3.65 45.18
CA ILE A 727 -16.25 -4.26 46.43
C ILE A 727 -16.43 -5.79 46.49
N SER A 728 -16.86 -6.43 45.40
CA SER A 728 -17.18 -7.87 45.35
C SER A 728 -15.97 -8.80 45.18
N ASN A 729 -14.80 -8.27 44.80
CA ASN A 729 -13.60 -9.07 44.55
C ASN A 729 -12.90 -9.48 45.86
N PRO A 730 -12.40 -10.73 46.01
CA PRO A 730 -11.67 -11.19 47.18
C PRO A 730 -10.35 -10.45 47.50
N LYS A 731 -9.78 -9.65 46.57
CA LYS A 731 -8.69 -8.68 46.84
C LYS A 731 -9.20 -7.34 47.43
N GLY A 732 -10.37 -7.36 48.06
CA GLY A 732 -11.43 -6.34 48.01
C GLY A 732 -11.18 -4.96 48.62
N ILE A 733 -9.98 -4.64 49.12
CA ILE A 733 -9.81 -3.38 49.84
C ILE A 733 -9.58 -2.16 48.94
N CYS A 734 -8.97 -2.36 47.77
CA CYS A 734 -8.82 -1.31 46.76
C CYS A 734 -10.17 -0.85 46.19
N GLY A 735 -11.14 -1.76 46.13
CA GLY A 735 -12.49 -1.47 45.62
C GLY A 735 -13.18 -0.35 46.38
N TRP A 736 -12.86 -0.15 47.66
CA TRP A 736 -13.37 0.98 48.45
C TRP A 736 -12.86 2.33 47.97
N GLN A 737 -11.59 2.41 47.56
CA GLN A 737 -11.04 3.62 46.99
C GLN A 737 -11.69 3.91 45.63
N ASP A 738 -11.82 2.90 44.76
CA ASP A 738 -12.45 3.08 43.44
C ASP A 738 -13.92 3.49 43.57
N LEU A 739 -14.64 2.89 44.53
CA LEU A 739 -16.02 3.23 44.84
C LEU A 739 -16.15 4.69 45.31
N MET A 740 -15.22 5.17 46.13
CA MET A 740 -15.16 6.57 46.55
C MET A 740 -14.82 7.51 45.39
N LEU A 741 -13.90 7.13 44.52
CA LEU A 741 -13.57 7.91 43.32
C LEU A 741 -14.74 7.98 42.34
N PHE A 742 -15.42 6.86 42.11
CA PHE A 742 -16.64 6.79 41.33
C PHE A 742 -17.67 7.77 41.88
N ARG A 743 -17.94 7.72 43.20
CA ARG A 743 -18.82 8.67 43.88
C ARG A 743 -18.39 10.13 43.65
N LEU A 744 -17.11 10.45 43.84
CA LEU A 744 -16.61 11.82 43.69
C LEU A 744 -16.73 12.33 42.26
N TYR A 745 -16.49 11.50 41.27
CA TYR A 745 -16.65 11.87 39.85
C TYR A 745 -18.11 11.98 39.42
N CYS A 746 -19.05 11.37 40.15
CA CYS A 746 -20.48 11.64 39.97
C CYS A 746 -20.90 13.04 40.46
N CYS A 747 -20.15 13.66 41.39
CA CYS A 747 -20.52 14.91 42.05
C CYS A 747 -20.49 16.12 41.10
N ALA A 748 -21.64 16.80 40.92
CA ALA A 748 -21.73 17.98 40.05
C ALA A 748 -20.90 19.17 40.54
N ASP A 749 -20.76 19.36 41.85
CA ASP A 749 -20.00 20.46 42.49
C ASP A 749 -18.49 20.44 42.15
N ARG A 750 -17.96 19.30 41.66
CA ARG A 750 -16.56 19.17 41.22
C ARG A 750 -16.34 19.56 39.74
N GLY A 751 -17.26 20.35 39.17
CA GLY A 751 -17.20 20.77 37.76
C GLY A 751 -17.65 19.71 36.75
N GLY A 752 -18.42 18.71 37.21
CA GLY A 752 -18.89 17.60 36.37
C GLY A 752 -19.92 18.05 35.33
N GLN A 753 -19.76 17.62 34.08
CA GLN A 753 -20.69 17.88 32.96
C GLN A 753 -21.64 16.70 32.67
N PHE A 754 -21.93 15.87 33.69
CA PHE A 754 -22.72 14.64 33.53
C PHE A 754 -24.20 14.86 33.90
N TYR A 755 -24.90 15.63 33.06
CA TYR A 755 -26.28 16.04 33.29
C TYR A 755 -27.24 14.86 33.50
N ASN A 756 -27.22 13.86 32.60
CA ASN A 756 -28.16 12.73 32.66
C ASN A 756 -27.92 11.88 33.92
N LEU A 757 -26.67 11.72 34.34
CA LEU A 757 -26.33 11.02 35.57
C LEU A 757 -26.80 11.80 36.81
N SER A 758 -26.61 13.12 36.82
CA SER A 758 -27.08 13.98 37.91
C SER A 758 -28.60 13.91 38.07
N ASP A 759 -29.33 14.06 36.96
CA ASP A 759 -30.78 13.94 36.91
C ASP A 759 -31.25 12.58 37.42
N ALA A 760 -30.60 11.50 36.99
CA ALA A 760 -30.96 10.15 37.42
C ALA A 760 -30.85 9.98 38.94
N LEU A 761 -29.76 10.45 39.55
CA LEU A 761 -29.52 10.34 40.98
C LEU A 761 -30.50 11.18 41.81
N ILE A 762 -30.91 12.35 41.30
CA ILE A 762 -31.92 13.21 41.94
C ILE A 762 -33.31 12.57 41.85
N LEU A 763 -33.74 12.20 40.64
CA LEU A 763 -35.10 11.71 40.37
C LEU A 763 -35.38 10.35 41.02
N GLU A 764 -34.35 9.52 41.22
CA GLU A 764 -34.47 8.26 41.94
C GLU A 764 -34.90 8.44 43.41
N GLN A 765 -34.64 9.60 44.00
CA GLN A 765 -35.00 9.92 45.38
C GLN A 765 -36.33 10.67 45.45
N ASP A 766 -36.55 11.61 44.54
CA ASP A 766 -37.77 12.42 44.45
C ASP A 766 -38.09 12.73 42.99
N GLU A 767 -39.19 12.18 42.48
CA GLU A 767 -39.63 12.37 41.10
C GLU A 767 -40.05 13.81 40.77
N SER A 768 -40.40 14.58 41.80
CA SER A 768 -40.87 15.96 41.67
C SER A 768 -39.76 17.00 41.85
N ALA A 769 -38.54 16.56 42.16
CA ALA A 769 -37.41 17.44 42.42
C ALA A 769 -36.93 18.21 41.19
N GLU A 770 -36.45 19.43 41.42
CA GLU A 770 -35.81 20.24 40.39
C GLU A 770 -34.47 19.63 39.97
N THR A 771 -34.24 19.49 38.65
CA THR A 771 -32.96 19.00 38.10
C THR A 771 -32.12 20.10 37.45
N ALA A 772 -32.53 21.35 37.57
CA ALA A 772 -31.83 22.52 37.07
C ALA A 772 -31.87 23.65 38.10
N GLY A 773 -30.76 24.38 38.27
CA GLY A 773 -30.64 25.41 39.28
C GLY A 773 -29.21 25.56 39.82
N LEU A 774 -29.10 26.03 41.06
CA LEU A 774 -27.80 26.23 41.72
C LEU A 774 -27.12 24.88 41.99
N VAL A 775 -25.90 24.70 41.46
CA VAL A 775 -25.14 23.43 41.55
C VAL A 775 -24.99 22.94 42.99
N SER A 776 -24.75 23.84 43.95
CA SER A 776 -24.61 23.46 45.36
C SER A 776 -25.89 22.85 45.94
N LYS A 777 -27.07 23.36 45.56
CA LYS A 777 -28.36 22.79 46.01
C LYS A 777 -28.64 21.43 45.37
N LEU A 778 -28.44 21.33 44.06
CA LEU A 778 -28.64 20.09 43.32
C LEU A 778 -27.70 18.99 43.83
N THR A 779 -26.45 19.32 44.13
CA THR A 779 -25.43 18.38 44.60
C THR A 779 -25.83 17.72 45.93
N ILE A 780 -26.42 18.46 46.86
CA ILE A 780 -26.87 17.91 48.14
C ILE A 780 -27.86 16.77 47.90
N GLN A 781 -28.87 17.00 47.06
CA GLN A 781 -29.86 15.99 46.74
C GLN A 781 -29.27 14.86 45.89
N GLN A 782 -28.51 15.19 44.85
CA GLN A 782 -27.86 14.23 43.95
C GLN A 782 -27.02 13.21 44.72
N MET A 783 -26.21 13.67 45.67
CA MET A 783 -25.20 12.84 46.31
C MET A 783 -25.70 12.11 47.57
N ARG A 784 -26.92 12.39 48.04
CA ARG A 784 -27.48 11.81 49.27
C ARG A 784 -27.57 10.28 49.22
N LYS A 785 -28.42 9.72 48.34
CA LYS A 785 -28.64 8.27 48.26
C LYS A 785 -27.35 7.49 47.99
N ILE A 786 -26.51 7.95 47.06
CA ILE A 786 -25.22 7.28 46.78
C ILE A 786 -24.27 7.31 47.98
N SER A 787 -24.26 8.39 48.77
CA SER A 787 -23.45 8.46 50.01
C SER A 787 -23.98 7.51 51.10
N GLN A 788 -25.31 7.46 51.26
CA GLN A 788 -25.98 6.61 52.24
C GLN A 788 -25.80 5.12 51.92
N GLU A 789 -25.95 4.72 50.65
CA GLU A 789 -25.77 3.33 50.21
C GLU A 789 -24.30 2.89 50.35
N ILE A 790 -23.34 3.73 49.93
CA ILE A 790 -21.92 3.42 50.10
C ILE A 790 -21.56 3.28 51.59
N PHE A 791 -22.07 4.16 52.46
CA PHE A 791 -21.87 4.01 53.89
C PHE A 791 -22.56 2.76 54.44
N ALA A 792 -23.76 2.40 53.98
CA ALA A 792 -24.44 1.18 54.38
C ALA A 792 -23.62 -0.07 54.02
N LEU A 793 -23.03 -0.10 52.82
CA LEU A 793 -22.11 -1.16 52.41
C LEU A 793 -20.87 -1.20 53.33
N PHE A 794 -20.26 -0.06 53.63
CA PHE A 794 -19.09 0.00 54.52
C PHE A 794 -19.45 -0.46 55.94
N SER A 795 -20.57 0.01 56.46
CA SER A 795 -21.10 -0.34 57.78
C SER A 795 -21.38 -1.83 57.90
N ASN A 796 -21.98 -2.44 56.87
CA ASN A 796 -22.25 -3.88 56.83
C ASN A 796 -20.98 -4.74 56.77
N ASN A 797 -19.91 -4.24 56.14
CA ASN A 797 -18.67 -4.98 56.01
C ASN A 797 -17.75 -4.84 57.22
N TYR A 798 -17.70 -3.67 57.85
CA TYR A 798 -16.74 -3.37 58.91
C TYR A 798 -17.37 -3.00 60.24
N ILE A 799 -18.22 -1.97 60.28
CA ILE A 799 -18.73 -1.40 61.52
C ILE A 799 -19.59 -2.41 62.29
N SER A 800 -20.57 -3.03 61.63
CA SER A 800 -21.50 -3.99 62.24
C SER A 800 -20.81 -5.29 62.68
N LYS A 801 -19.73 -5.67 61.99
CA LYS A 801 -18.92 -6.85 62.30
C LYS A 801 -17.79 -6.57 63.31
N GLY A 802 -17.52 -5.30 63.62
CA GLY A 802 -16.40 -4.90 64.46
C GLY A 802 -15.03 -5.24 63.88
N VAL A 803 -14.91 -5.30 62.55
CA VAL A 803 -13.65 -5.59 61.85
C VAL A 803 -12.87 -4.29 61.71
N ASN A 804 -11.57 -4.28 62.02
CA ASN A 804 -10.72 -3.11 61.85
C ASN A 804 -10.27 -2.96 60.39
N PHE A 805 -10.69 -1.87 59.74
CA PHE A 805 -10.37 -1.57 58.34
C PHE A 805 -8.87 -1.38 58.07
N PHE A 806 -8.13 -0.75 58.98
CA PHE A 806 -6.67 -0.57 58.82
C PHE A 806 -5.94 -1.92 58.86
N ASN A 807 -6.36 -2.80 59.77
CA ASN A 807 -5.83 -4.16 59.87
C ASN A 807 -6.10 -4.98 58.61
N GLU A 808 -7.29 -4.87 58.02
CA GLU A 808 -7.60 -5.56 56.78
C GLU A 808 -6.75 -5.03 55.60
N ILE A 809 -6.53 -3.71 55.52
CA ILE A 809 -5.67 -3.09 54.51
C ILE A 809 -4.23 -3.59 54.65
N GLU A 810 -3.67 -3.52 55.85
CA GLU A 810 -2.28 -3.91 56.10
C GLU A 810 -2.05 -5.38 55.71
N ASN A 811 -2.98 -6.27 56.07
CA ASN A 811 -2.89 -7.71 55.81
C ASN A 811 -3.30 -8.16 54.40
N THR A 812 -3.83 -7.27 53.56
CA THR A 812 -4.17 -7.59 52.17
C THR A 812 -2.91 -7.97 51.39
N LYS A 813 -2.86 -9.18 50.82
CA LYS A 813 -1.71 -9.65 50.03
C LYS A 813 -1.77 -9.08 48.61
N GLU A 814 -0.72 -8.38 48.20
CA GLU A 814 -0.53 -7.94 46.81
C GLU A 814 0.87 -8.28 46.32
N GLU A 815 0.95 -8.80 45.09
CA GLU A 815 2.20 -9.06 44.40
C GLU A 815 2.29 -8.12 43.20
N LEU A 816 3.37 -7.36 43.11
CA LEU A 816 3.65 -6.55 41.92
C LEU A 816 4.11 -7.46 40.78
N PRO A 817 3.68 -7.20 39.53
CA PRO A 817 4.17 -7.94 38.38
C PRO A 817 5.71 -7.86 38.29
N THR A 818 6.35 -8.94 37.86
CA THR A 818 7.83 -9.09 37.80
C THR A 818 8.57 -8.09 36.88
N ASN A 819 7.86 -7.18 36.23
CA ASN A 819 8.38 -6.19 35.28
C ASN A 819 8.20 -4.75 35.79
N SER A 820 8.36 -4.52 37.10
CA SER A 820 8.03 -3.28 37.82
C SER A 820 8.96 -2.08 37.58
N ASN A 821 9.96 -2.19 36.71
CA ASN A 821 10.92 -1.11 36.44
C ASN A 821 10.36 0.01 35.54
N SER A 822 9.11 -0.08 35.06
CA SER A 822 8.51 0.87 34.13
C SER A 822 7.53 1.87 34.74
N TYR A 823 7.27 1.81 36.06
CA TYR A 823 6.35 2.76 36.70
C TYR A 823 7.07 4.08 36.99
N GLU A 824 7.02 5.03 36.06
CA GLU A 824 7.41 6.43 36.31
C GLU A 824 6.46 7.04 37.36
N GLU A 825 7.01 7.46 38.50
CA GLU A 825 6.25 8.04 39.61
C GLU A 825 5.94 9.52 39.39
N GLU A 826 4.74 9.94 39.81
CA GLU A 826 4.42 11.34 40.13
C GLU A 826 4.58 11.59 41.63
N THR A 827 5.65 11.10 42.25
CA THR A 827 5.95 11.38 43.66
C THR A 827 6.90 12.57 43.77
N LEU A 828 6.72 13.42 44.78
CA LEU A 828 7.65 14.51 45.14
C LEU A 828 8.98 13.98 45.75
N TYR A 829 9.17 12.66 45.76
CA TYR A 829 10.29 11.96 46.34
C TYR A 829 11.57 12.05 45.48
N SER A 830 12.72 12.28 46.13
CA SER A 830 14.05 12.33 45.49
C SER A 830 14.79 10.97 45.47
N GLY A 831 14.22 9.90 46.03
CA GLY A 831 14.85 8.57 46.14
C GLY A 831 13.97 7.41 45.64
N GLU A 832 14.58 6.28 45.28
CA GLU A 832 13.88 5.09 44.78
C GLU A 832 13.25 4.27 45.92
N LEU A 833 11.92 4.16 45.96
CA LEU A 833 11.20 3.23 46.84
C LEU A 833 11.22 1.80 46.29
N SER A 834 11.43 0.82 47.17
CA SER A 834 11.26 -0.59 46.83
C SER A 834 9.80 -0.95 46.56
N ALA A 835 9.56 -2.09 45.90
CA ALA A 835 8.23 -2.60 45.57
C ALA A 835 7.30 -2.71 46.79
N SER A 836 7.81 -3.20 47.93
CA SER A 836 7.05 -3.33 49.18
C SER A 836 6.68 -1.98 49.79
N GLU A 837 7.56 -0.98 49.67
CA GLU A 837 7.34 0.36 50.22
C GLU A 837 6.29 1.13 49.40
N ARG A 838 6.28 0.94 48.07
CA ARG A 838 5.23 1.48 47.19
C ARG A 838 3.84 0.91 47.50
N ILE A 839 3.78 -0.39 47.80
CA ILE A 839 2.52 -1.04 48.25
C ILE A 839 2.08 -0.46 49.59
N ALA A 840 3.00 -0.31 50.55
CA ALA A 840 2.69 0.27 51.87
C ALA A 840 2.17 1.71 51.76
N SER A 841 2.79 2.54 50.91
CA SER A 841 2.35 3.90 50.61
C SER A 841 0.94 3.95 50.00
N SER A 842 0.67 3.06 49.02
CA SER A 842 -0.64 2.97 48.37
C SER A 842 -1.73 2.53 49.35
N LYS A 843 -1.42 1.55 50.21
CA LYS A 843 -2.32 1.07 51.29
C LYS A 843 -2.68 2.18 52.27
N MET A 844 -1.68 2.94 52.75
CA MET A 844 -1.91 4.07 53.67
C MET A 844 -2.78 5.14 53.01
N SER A 845 -2.50 5.48 51.74
CA SER A 845 -3.33 6.42 50.98
C SER A 845 -4.77 5.95 50.83
N ILE A 846 -5.00 4.67 50.50
CA ILE A 846 -6.36 4.09 50.40
C ILE A 846 -7.10 4.25 51.73
N ALA A 847 -6.46 3.89 52.85
CA ALA A 847 -7.04 3.99 54.17
C ALA A 847 -7.47 5.43 54.47
N ASN A 848 -6.53 6.37 54.33
CA ASN A 848 -6.77 7.78 54.61
C ASN A 848 -7.85 8.37 53.70
N PHE A 849 -7.83 8.03 52.41
CA PHE A 849 -8.80 8.53 51.44
C PHE A 849 -10.23 8.08 51.76
N VAL A 850 -10.42 6.78 52.05
CA VAL A 850 -11.74 6.22 52.37
C VAL A 850 -12.26 6.79 53.69
N ILE A 851 -11.41 6.82 54.74
CA ILE A 851 -11.79 7.36 56.04
C ILE A 851 -12.11 8.85 55.96
N TYR A 852 -11.29 9.62 55.26
CA TYR A 852 -11.53 11.04 55.05
C TYR A 852 -12.91 11.27 54.43
N HIS A 853 -13.22 10.61 53.30
CA HIS A 853 -14.48 10.86 52.61
C HIS A 853 -15.73 10.37 53.35
N LEU A 854 -15.61 9.29 54.15
CA LEU A 854 -16.68 8.81 55.01
C LEU A 854 -16.92 9.70 56.23
N SER A 855 -15.88 10.33 56.77
CA SER A 855 -15.98 11.16 57.99
C SER A 855 -16.09 12.66 57.71
N TYR A 856 -15.83 13.12 56.49
CA TYR A 856 -15.82 14.55 56.14
C TYR A 856 -17.24 15.14 56.14
N LYS A 857 -17.42 16.18 56.96
CA LYS A 857 -18.73 16.80 57.29
C LYS A 857 -19.09 18.03 56.46
N LYS A 858 -18.20 18.53 55.59
CA LYS A 858 -18.50 19.77 54.85
C LYS A 858 -19.45 19.50 53.67
N GLY A 859 -20.35 20.46 53.47
CA GLY A 859 -21.23 20.54 52.30
C GLY A 859 -20.51 21.05 51.05
N PRO A 860 -21.27 21.36 49.98
CA PRO A 860 -20.71 21.78 48.69
C PRO A 860 -20.03 23.16 48.79
N ASP A 861 -18.75 23.22 48.47
CA ASP A 861 -17.90 24.42 48.46
C ASP A 861 -17.10 24.58 47.15
N GLY A 862 -17.44 23.79 46.12
CA GLY A 862 -16.70 23.66 44.86
C GLY A 862 -15.65 22.56 44.88
N SER A 863 -15.33 21.98 46.05
CA SER A 863 -14.46 20.80 46.17
C SER A 863 -15.26 19.49 46.24
N GLY A 864 -16.60 19.55 46.23
CA GLY A 864 -17.48 18.41 46.38
C GLY A 864 -17.92 18.14 47.82
N ILE A 865 -18.89 17.24 47.97
CA ILE A 865 -19.53 16.94 49.26
C ILE A 865 -19.04 15.61 49.86
N GLY A 866 -18.73 15.59 51.15
CA GLY A 866 -18.36 14.37 51.88
C GLY A 866 -19.54 13.43 52.12
N CYS A 867 -19.31 12.13 52.33
CA CYS A 867 -20.37 11.23 52.80
C CYS A 867 -20.80 11.61 54.22
N GLY A 868 -19.85 12.06 55.04
CA GLY A 868 -20.06 12.43 56.43
C GLY A 868 -21.01 13.61 56.65
N PHE A 869 -21.32 14.39 55.62
CA PHE A 869 -22.36 15.43 55.64
C PHE A 869 -23.76 14.85 55.88
N TYR A 870 -24.02 13.65 55.37
CA TYR A 870 -25.35 13.05 55.38
C TYR A 870 -25.64 12.26 56.65
N ASP A 871 -26.92 12.12 56.98
CA ASP A 871 -27.38 11.10 57.92
C ASP A 871 -27.40 9.72 57.26
N VAL A 872 -27.33 8.66 58.07
CA VAL A 872 -27.31 7.26 57.60
C VAL A 872 -28.49 6.93 56.69
N LYS A 873 -29.66 7.50 56.99
CA LYS A 873 -30.90 7.42 56.22
C LYS A 873 -31.69 8.70 56.39
N GLY A 874 -32.61 8.98 55.46
CA GLY A 874 -33.50 10.13 55.53
C GLY A 874 -32.91 11.41 54.92
N THR A 875 -33.57 12.55 55.21
CA THR A 875 -33.38 13.82 54.50
C THR A 875 -32.69 14.93 55.29
N GLU A 876 -32.38 14.74 56.58
CA GLU A 876 -32.09 15.83 57.54
C GLU A 876 -30.61 16.31 57.59
N ASP A 877 -29.66 15.58 56.99
CA ASP A 877 -28.23 15.98 56.83
C ASP A 877 -27.52 16.45 58.09
N ASN A 878 -27.78 15.81 59.23
CA ASN A 878 -27.20 16.16 60.53
C ASN A 878 -25.85 15.49 60.81
N ASN A 879 -25.09 15.12 59.78
CA ASN A 879 -23.79 14.44 59.87
C ASN A 879 -23.81 13.06 60.57
N GLY A 880 -24.94 12.34 60.56
CA GLY A 880 -25.07 11.04 61.22
C GLY A 880 -24.03 9.99 60.76
N ILE A 881 -23.64 10.00 59.48
CA ILE A 881 -22.59 9.13 58.95
C ILE A 881 -21.25 9.43 59.62
N ALA A 882 -20.84 10.70 59.67
CA ALA A 882 -19.57 11.07 60.27
C ALA A 882 -19.51 10.77 61.77
N ASN A 883 -20.63 10.89 62.48
CA ASN A 883 -20.70 10.56 63.90
C ASN A 883 -20.45 9.06 64.13
N LEU A 884 -21.12 8.19 63.37
CA LEU A 884 -20.90 6.74 63.46
C LEU A 884 -19.52 6.30 63.00
N MET A 885 -18.97 6.94 61.96
CA MET A 885 -17.59 6.68 61.55
C MET A 885 -16.60 7.03 62.66
N ASN A 886 -16.84 8.12 63.40
CA ASN A 886 -16.01 8.50 64.52
C ASN A 886 -16.13 7.52 65.70
N ASP A 887 -17.34 7.05 66.02
CA ASP A 887 -17.54 5.98 66.99
C ASP A 887 -16.76 4.73 66.58
N TYR A 888 -16.89 4.30 65.32
CA TYR A 888 -16.17 3.15 64.79
C TYR A 888 -14.63 3.31 64.87
N LEU A 889 -14.10 4.47 64.47
CA LEU A 889 -12.66 4.74 64.51
C LEU A 889 -12.10 4.63 65.94
N PHE A 890 -12.73 5.29 66.92
CA PHE A 890 -12.21 5.32 68.29
C PHE A 890 -12.57 4.09 69.11
N ASP A 891 -13.74 3.49 68.90
CA ASP A 891 -14.23 2.36 69.70
C ASP A 891 -13.73 1.00 69.15
N VAL A 892 -13.35 0.94 67.87
CA VAL A 892 -12.88 -0.27 67.18
C VAL A 892 -11.47 -0.11 66.61
N CYS A 893 -11.24 0.81 65.67
CA CYS A 893 -9.99 0.83 64.89
C CYS A 893 -8.76 1.24 65.70
N PHE A 894 -8.92 2.22 66.60
CA PHE A 894 -7.84 2.81 67.40
C PHE A 894 -7.82 2.27 68.83
N ASN A 895 -8.84 1.51 69.23
CA ASN A 895 -9.03 1.08 70.61
C ASN A 895 -8.04 -0.03 71.03
N PRO A 896 -7.05 0.24 71.91
CA PRO A 896 -6.11 -0.78 72.36
C PRO A 896 -6.75 -1.84 73.27
N ASP A 897 -7.92 -1.57 73.87
CA ASP A 897 -8.66 -2.55 74.69
C ASP A 897 -9.22 -3.71 73.83
N LYS A 898 -9.37 -3.49 72.51
CA LYS A 898 -9.84 -4.50 71.56
C LYS A 898 -8.69 -5.37 71.03
N ALA A 899 -7.57 -4.74 70.68
CA ALA A 899 -6.33 -5.38 70.29
C ALA A 899 -5.19 -4.38 70.48
N GLU A 900 -4.04 -4.81 71.04
CA GLU A 900 -2.91 -3.91 71.30
C GLU A 900 -2.39 -3.24 70.02
N GLU A 901 -2.42 -3.95 68.89
CA GLU A 901 -2.01 -3.47 67.56
C GLU A 901 -2.82 -2.24 67.10
N ASN A 902 -4.04 -2.03 67.61
CA ASN A 902 -4.87 -0.88 67.25
C ASN A 902 -4.24 0.46 67.64
N ALA A 903 -3.38 0.47 68.68
CA ALA A 903 -2.61 1.66 69.04
C ALA A 903 -1.63 2.06 67.92
N LEU A 904 -1.09 1.10 67.17
CA LEU A 904 -0.20 1.38 66.04
C LEU A 904 -0.97 2.02 64.87
N TYR A 905 -2.20 1.57 64.58
CA TYR A 905 -3.02 2.21 63.53
C TYR A 905 -3.37 3.66 63.85
N PHE A 906 -3.60 3.99 65.12
CA PHE A 906 -3.82 5.38 65.54
C PHE A 906 -2.57 6.24 65.31
N ILE A 907 -1.39 5.74 65.70
CA ILE A 907 -0.13 6.47 65.51
C ILE A 907 0.23 6.58 64.02
N ASP A 908 0.04 5.51 63.24
CA ASP A 908 0.23 5.51 61.79
C ASP A 908 -0.68 6.54 61.11
N TYR A 909 -1.94 6.61 61.55
CA TYR A 909 -2.89 7.62 61.07
C TYR A 909 -2.37 9.03 61.38
N CYS A 910 -1.94 9.33 62.62
CA CYS A 910 -1.40 10.64 62.96
C CYS A 910 -0.15 11.00 62.16
N LEU A 911 0.79 10.04 62.01
CA LEU A 911 2.03 10.21 61.26
C LEU A 911 1.81 10.33 59.74
N SER A 912 0.64 9.93 59.23
CA SER A 912 0.29 10.11 57.81
C SER A 912 -0.46 11.41 57.51
N HIS A 913 -0.72 12.25 58.53
CA HIS A 913 -1.40 13.55 58.41
C HIS A 913 -0.50 14.73 58.77
N LEU A 914 0.81 14.63 58.53
CA LEU A 914 1.74 15.75 58.62
C LEU A 914 1.57 16.73 57.45
N THR A 915 1.74 18.01 57.73
CA THR A 915 1.61 19.13 56.81
C THR A 915 3.00 19.60 56.38
N SER A 916 3.20 19.95 55.11
CA SER A 916 4.48 20.54 54.68
C SER A 916 4.67 21.91 55.34
N GLY A 917 5.87 22.16 55.87
CA GLY A 917 6.26 23.41 56.53
C GLY A 917 5.93 24.67 55.72
N PHE A 918 6.06 24.57 54.39
CA PHE A 918 5.70 25.61 53.43
C PHE A 918 4.23 26.09 53.55
N PHE A 919 3.28 25.17 53.76
CA PHE A 919 1.86 25.52 53.89
C PHE A 919 1.48 25.99 55.30
N SER A 920 2.30 25.67 56.31
CA SER A 920 2.12 26.09 57.69
C SER A 920 2.86 27.39 58.06
N ASN A 921 3.37 28.14 57.07
CA ASN A 921 4.20 29.35 57.29
C ASN A 921 5.44 29.11 58.16
N LEU A 922 6.00 27.89 58.13
CA LEU A 922 7.25 27.54 58.79
C LEU A 922 8.38 27.57 57.76
N ASP A 923 9.53 28.17 58.10
CA ASP A 923 10.74 28.22 57.27
C ASP A 923 11.47 26.86 57.26
N THR A 924 10.75 25.76 56.99
CA THR A 924 11.30 24.40 56.92
C THR A 924 10.67 23.63 55.77
N ASP A 925 11.49 22.89 55.01
CA ASP A 925 11.02 21.95 53.97
C ASP A 925 10.46 20.64 54.58
N ASP A 926 10.57 20.47 55.90
CA ASP A 926 10.10 19.28 56.62
C ASP A 926 8.57 19.23 56.78
N PHE A 927 8.05 18.01 56.96
CA PHE A 927 6.64 17.77 57.26
C PHE A 927 6.42 17.77 58.78
N VAL A 928 5.48 18.58 59.27
CA VAL A 928 5.20 18.77 60.70
C VAL A 928 3.77 18.42 61.06
N PRO A 929 3.51 17.92 62.27
CA PRO A 929 2.14 17.66 62.74
C PRO A 929 1.42 18.98 63.02
N THR A 930 0.17 19.09 62.57
CA THR A 930 -0.71 20.21 62.93
C THR A 930 -2.02 19.69 63.52
N LYS A 931 -2.61 20.46 64.45
CA LYS A 931 -3.92 20.13 65.04
C LYS A 931 -4.99 19.96 63.97
N GLU A 932 -5.04 20.90 63.01
CA GLU A 932 -6.09 20.94 62.00
C GLU A 932 -6.07 19.69 61.11
N ASP A 933 -4.91 19.25 60.63
CA ASP A 933 -4.83 18.12 59.70
C ASP A 933 -4.97 16.75 60.39
N ILE A 934 -4.49 16.59 61.63
CA ILE A 934 -4.66 15.34 62.40
C ILE A 934 -6.15 15.13 62.77
N ILE A 935 -6.83 16.19 63.24
CA ILE A 935 -8.22 16.10 63.68
C ILE A 935 -9.21 16.24 62.52
N LYS A 936 -8.80 16.69 61.34
CA LYS A 936 -9.71 17.07 60.22
C LYS A 936 -10.90 16.14 59.96
N PRO A 937 -10.74 14.80 59.92
CA PRO A 937 -11.86 13.87 59.75
C PRO A 937 -12.39 13.31 61.08
N LEU A 938 -11.76 13.63 62.20
CA LEU A 938 -12.06 13.14 63.55
C LEU A 938 -12.92 14.13 64.34
N SER A 939 -13.68 13.60 65.29
CA SER A 939 -14.39 14.37 66.30
C SER A 939 -13.42 14.74 67.39
N GLU A 940 -13.20 16.04 67.57
CA GLU A 940 -12.34 16.58 68.63
C GLU A 940 -12.76 16.08 70.02
N LYS A 941 -14.07 16.00 70.29
CA LYS A 941 -14.60 15.46 71.55
C LYS A 941 -14.18 14.01 71.78
N LYS A 942 -14.43 13.13 70.80
CA LYS A 942 -14.08 11.70 70.91
C LYS A 942 -12.58 11.48 70.96
N PHE A 943 -11.83 12.25 70.21
CA PHE A 943 -10.36 12.25 70.27
C PHE A 943 -9.88 12.55 71.70
N ARG A 944 -10.39 13.60 72.34
CA ARG A 944 -10.01 13.97 73.72
C ARG A 944 -10.37 12.86 74.71
N GLU A 945 -11.56 12.28 74.61
CA GLU A 945 -11.99 11.16 75.45
C GLU A 945 -11.06 9.94 75.30
N PHE A 946 -10.72 9.60 74.05
CA PHE A 946 -9.80 8.52 73.72
C PHE A 946 -8.38 8.77 74.27
N TRP A 947 -7.82 9.96 74.00
CA TRP A 947 -6.45 10.30 74.39
C TRP A 947 -6.31 10.35 75.92
N LYS A 948 -7.28 10.94 76.65
CA LYS A 948 -7.32 10.93 78.13
C LYS A 948 -7.26 9.52 78.70
N LYS A 949 -7.97 8.57 78.08
CA LYS A 949 -8.09 7.19 78.57
C LYS A 949 -6.89 6.32 78.19
N HIS A 950 -6.35 6.48 76.98
CA HIS A 950 -5.44 5.50 76.38
C HIS A 950 -4.00 5.98 76.14
N LYS A 951 -3.69 7.27 76.37
CA LYS A 951 -2.35 7.87 76.15
C LYS A 951 -1.19 7.00 76.64
N GLY A 952 -1.22 6.57 77.90
CA GLY A 952 -0.12 5.79 78.50
C GLY A 952 0.13 4.45 77.80
N THR A 953 -0.95 3.76 77.40
CA THR A 953 -0.87 2.49 76.66
C THR A 953 -0.38 2.71 75.24
N VAL A 954 -0.90 3.72 74.54
CA VAL A 954 -0.50 4.04 73.16
C VAL A 954 0.98 4.41 73.07
N ILE A 955 1.48 5.27 73.97
CA ILE A 955 2.89 5.66 74.02
C ILE A 955 3.79 4.44 74.23
N LYS A 956 3.45 3.59 75.21
CA LYS A 956 4.23 2.38 75.51
C LYS A 956 4.32 1.44 74.29
N ILE A 957 3.23 1.27 73.56
CA ILE A 957 3.20 0.41 72.36
C ILE A 957 4.01 1.03 71.22
N ALA A 958 3.91 2.35 71.02
CA ALA A 958 4.70 3.05 70.01
C ALA A 958 6.21 3.01 70.31
N GLU A 959 6.61 3.16 71.58
CA GLU A 959 8.01 3.06 72.02
C GLU A 959 8.61 1.66 71.85
N ASN A 960 7.79 0.61 71.88
CA ASN A 960 8.22 -0.76 71.60
C ASN A 960 8.42 -1.03 70.10
N ASN A 961 7.98 -0.11 69.22
CA ASN A 961 7.98 -0.27 67.76
C ASN A 961 8.75 0.84 67.04
N LYS A 962 9.84 1.35 67.63
CA LYS A 962 10.63 2.49 67.11
C LYS A 962 11.13 2.34 65.67
N THR A 963 11.34 1.11 65.19
CA THR A 963 11.81 0.86 63.81
C THR A 963 10.69 0.91 62.76
N ARG A 964 9.42 1.10 63.15
CA ARG A 964 8.28 1.19 62.23
C ARG A 964 8.35 2.49 61.44
N LYS A 965 7.97 2.39 60.16
CA LYS A 965 7.90 3.53 59.23
C LYS A 965 6.51 3.61 58.61
N VAL A 966 6.04 4.83 58.39
CA VAL A 966 4.78 5.13 57.73
C VAL A 966 5.10 5.72 56.36
N TYR A 967 4.74 5.00 55.31
CA TYR A 967 4.97 5.43 53.94
C TYR A 967 3.74 6.19 53.44
N THR A 968 3.94 7.39 52.89
CA THR A 968 2.88 8.18 52.24
C THR A 968 3.32 8.57 50.82
N PRO A 969 2.42 9.11 49.97
CA PRO A 969 2.81 9.55 48.63
C PRO A 969 3.82 10.69 48.61
N ASN A 970 3.87 11.50 49.67
CA ASN A 970 4.64 12.74 49.70
C ASN A 970 5.86 12.68 50.63
N TYR A 971 5.78 11.89 51.71
CA TYR A 971 6.83 11.74 52.72
C TYR A 971 6.78 10.37 53.45
N ILE A 972 7.77 10.09 54.28
CA ILE A 972 7.96 8.87 55.07
C ILE A 972 8.19 9.37 56.47
N ALA A 973 7.30 8.99 57.37
CA ALA A 973 7.43 9.32 58.78
C ALA A 973 8.02 8.12 59.53
N ASN A 974 9.00 8.39 60.39
CA ASN A 974 9.67 7.40 61.23
C ASN A 974 9.17 7.53 62.68
N TYR A 975 8.87 6.40 63.32
CA TYR A 975 8.48 6.39 64.73
C TYR A 975 9.58 6.92 65.66
N GLU A 976 10.85 6.76 65.28
CA GLU A 976 11.98 7.24 66.09
C GLU A 976 12.11 8.77 66.07
N ASP A 977 11.91 9.39 64.91
CA ASP A 977 12.19 10.81 64.69
C ASP A 977 10.95 11.69 64.89
N ASP A 978 9.79 11.27 64.35
CA ASP A 978 8.62 12.13 64.21
C ASP A 978 7.61 11.98 65.36
N LEU A 979 7.64 10.84 66.06
CA LEU A 979 6.65 10.51 67.11
C LEU A 979 6.62 11.56 68.22
N LYS A 980 7.76 12.10 68.62
CA LYS A 980 7.83 13.10 69.70
C LYS A 980 7.07 14.37 69.33
N ALA A 981 7.23 14.85 68.10
CA ALA A 981 6.51 16.02 67.62
C ALA A 981 5.01 15.75 67.58
N VAL A 982 4.60 14.60 67.04
CA VAL A 982 3.19 14.19 67.00
C VAL A 982 2.59 14.14 68.40
N LEU A 983 3.23 13.45 69.35
CA LEU A 983 2.75 13.34 70.73
C LEU A 983 2.58 14.69 71.42
N THR A 984 3.48 15.65 71.14
CA THR A 984 3.38 17.02 71.65
C THR A 984 2.13 17.70 71.12
N THR A 985 1.87 17.61 69.81
CA THR A 985 0.64 18.14 69.20
C THR A 985 -0.62 17.44 69.74
N LEU A 986 -0.60 16.12 69.99
CA LEU A 986 -1.74 15.41 70.59
C LEU A 986 -2.03 15.88 72.02
N ASP A 987 -1.02 16.28 72.78
CA ASP A 987 -1.16 16.86 74.11
C ASP A 987 -1.64 18.31 74.09
N GLU A 988 -1.18 19.12 73.13
CA GLU A 988 -1.71 20.48 72.92
C GLU A 988 -3.22 20.45 72.63
N ILE A 989 -3.66 19.48 71.81
CA ILE A 989 -5.08 19.24 71.56
C ILE A 989 -5.83 18.95 72.86
N LEU A 990 -5.20 18.37 73.88
CA LEU A 990 -5.83 18.07 75.16
C LEU A 990 -5.95 19.30 76.08
N GLU A 991 -4.96 20.21 76.05
CA GLU A 991 -4.76 21.30 77.04
C GLU A 991 -5.61 22.57 76.79
N GLU A 992 -6.13 22.79 75.58
CA GLU A 992 -6.88 24.01 75.23
C GLU A 992 -8.22 24.24 75.98
N ASP A 993 -8.66 23.33 76.86
CA ASP A 993 -9.82 23.56 77.76
C ASP A 993 -9.50 24.59 78.87
N ASN A 994 -8.23 24.82 79.22
CA ASN A 994 -7.90 25.68 80.37
C ASN A 994 -7.94 27.19 80.06
N ALA A 995 -8.16 27.59 78.80
CA ALA A 995 -8.16 29.01 78.41
C ALA A 995 -9.56 29.59 78.14
N SER A 996 -10.60 28.77 78.03
CA SER A 996 -11.99 29.23 77.80
C SER A 996 -12.86 29.28 79.06
N ASP A 997 -12.39 28.74 80.20
CA ASP A 997 -13.10 28.77 81.50
C ASP A 997 -12.52 29.80 82.50
N SER A 998 -11.61 30.69 82.07
CA SER A 998 -11.08 31.79 82.91
C SER A 998 -11.50 33.17 82.38
N GLY A 999 -12.81 33.38 82.25
CA GLY A 999 -13.40 34.65 81.83
C GLY A 999 -14.87 34.76 82.23
N ASP A 1000 -15.14 34.75 83.53
CA ASP A 1000 -16.31 35.44 84.13
C ASP A 1000 -16.02 36.94 84.28
#